data_AF-A0AAV2BYJ9-F1
#
_entry.id   AF-A0AAV2BYJ9-F1
#
_cell.length_a   1.000
_cell.length_b   1.000
_cell.length_c   1.000
_cell.angle_alpha   90.00
_cell.angle_beta   90.00
_cell.angle_gamma   90.00
#
_symmetry.space_group_name_H-M   'P 1'
#
loop_
_entity.id
_entity.type
_entity.pdbx_description
1 polymer ?
#
loop_
_entity_poly.entity_id
_entity_poly.type
_entity_poly.pdbx_seq_one_letter_code
_entity_poly.pdbx_strand_id
1 'polypeptide(L)'
;MYKSGLLCQQEYLKISIAGTSDVYQFCNSDTNRNPITAFDNVTVTHYVSAYNRIYTSFTLEYTIKTIECLNRNSFECDNNTCVPEDRVCDGVKDCKNGADEVGCETGVLSIKGVPESREEAVSWLKQKRTASWGWKENTPRAVVALYLASAATFNGTVLEEELMSKQTELKTAVALLRPSLTNSELSIFINALLVTCHSPRKFYGHNLVQRLKEQVEESGNFTHPLAYLTLCNANESWPARATDDLNSILSSNSEYPFVKDLQAMAITALSCEANRSKNIDNTTLGYPILTLYKKTIEHFIQLQAHDGSFGNVYTTALITQALLSSGQEHNKDWKLNATIKYLIKELNSSSVDFLTTNLILPILNGKSLMDISRVNCSANPRKHGDDISSGASCIRVSGRSGTITNGKRAASHSKCWSISVPQHSRALIDMESFTADVDCDETGVTISLDNEDENYVFCPDSYMETLILNEDFTVTHRLYSSNYFKRSNFSLKYQIESPLCSQEDTYKCNDGTCLLQSQICDGTEQCSDGADEENCGNRRVIIHDLDISRINGIQWLKKKWSSASGWQENTHRGMTALFLARDKQLKNLNTEEKLMVKQLEVQTLLYLLRKDTYRITTNQLSMFVNALTASCQNPRNFYGYDLIKFLRNEVEVSSTITRPVAYLALCNAGETLPVNATKNLSSFLKINAEYPFLLDVQSVAVMALSCLQANNQNSLNDLFPQADYEEAVKKLKQFQIEDGSFGNVYTTAIVTQALLSSDQQNSEDWHYNKAINHLTEYLNSSYVDFLAVYLIIPLLNGKSLSDIRNINCSFIKQRDSLSDVKVQLNLKMRVQFCLYIGDEKDVVHTISLRVPQNITVFEVMQLAQDADAKYKFRVKKMGDKLYIYDIAGITNDFENDKFWLLYLGIDAESIRLINKSSDEVTLQDGAYLVMWYKKAQI
;
A
#
# COMPACT_ATOMS: atom_id res chain seq x y z
N MET A 1 -8.84 19.05 66.00
CA MET A 1 -7.56 19.36 66.68
C MET A 1 -7.52 18.63 68.00
N TYR A 2 -6.42 17.95 68.34
CA TYR A 2 -6.22 17.30 69.63
C TYR A 2 -5.38 18.18 70.56
N LYS A 3 -5.88 18.39 71.78
CA LYS A 3 -5.34 19.18 72.91
C LYS A 3 -3.90 19.72 72.75
N SER A 4 -3.76 20.85 72.04
CA SER A 4 -2.70 21.81 72.31
C SER A 4 -3.30 22.89 73.23
N GLY A 5 -2.58 23.28 74.28
CA GLY A 5 -2.98 24.39 75.17
C GLY A 5 -2.72 25.78 74.56
N LEU A 6 -2.69 25.90 73.23
CA LEU A 6 -2.31 27.11 72.50
C LEU A 6 -3.52 28.00 72.20
N LEU A 7 -3.32 29.33 72.22
CA LEU A 7 -4.33 30.33 71.91
C LEU A 7 -4.61 30.35 70.38
N CYS A 8 -5.87 30.63 69.99
CA CYS A 8 -6.38 30.64 68.60
C CYS A 8 -5.60 31.57 67.63
N GLN A 9 -4.77 32.49 68.13
CA GLN A 9 -3.89 33.34 67.33
C GLN A 9 -2.58 32.63 66.91
N GLN A 10 -2.22 31.53 67.57
CA GLN A 10 -0.95 30.81 67.39
C GLN A 10 -1.12 29.46 66.67
N GLU A 11 -2.33 28.88 66.71
CA GLU A 11 -2.68 27.66 65.99
C GLU A 11 -4.15 27.72 65.55
N TYR A 12 -4.40 27.67 64.24
CA TYR A 12 -5.75 27.64 63.67
C TYR A 12 -5.77 27.01 62.28
N LEU A 13 -6.94 26.48 61.91
CA LEU A 13 -7.23 26.00 60.57
C LEU A 13 -8.00 27.09 59.80
N LYS A 14 -7.56 27.43 58.60
CA LYS A 14 -8.24 28.37 57.70
C LYS A 14 -8.75 27.60 56.48
N ILE A 15 -10.00 27.82 56.12
CA ILE A 15 -10.63 27.24 54.93
C ILE A 15 -11.11 28.38 54.03
N SER A 16 -10.68 28.38 52.77
CA SER A 16 -11.10 29.35 51.75
C SER A 16 -11.67 28.64 50.52
N ILE A 17 -12.75 29.19 49.96
CA ILE A 17 -13.43 28.65 48.77
C ILE A 17 -13.00 29.47 47.55
N ALA A 18 -12.57 28.79 46.48
CA ALA A 18 -12.17 29.44 45.25
C ALA A 18 -13.35 30.22 44.63
N GLY A 19 -13.07 31.40 44.08
CA GLY A 19 -14.09 32.23 43.44
C GLY A 19 -15.01 33.01 44.39
N THR A 20 -14.92 32.83 45.71
CA THR A 20 -15.67 33.63 46.70
C THR A 20 -14.74 34.40 47.65
N SER A 21 -15.29 35.38 48.37
CA SER A 21 -14.59 36.08 49.47
C SER A 21 -14.74 35.37 50.82
N ASP A 22 -15.37 34.19 50.85
CA ASP A 22 -15.72 33.50 52.10
C ASP A 22 -14.50 32.77 52.67
N VAL A 23 -14.19 33.10 53.93
CA VAL A 23 -13.05 32.54 54.66
C VAL A 23 -13.52 32.11 56.05
N TYR A 24 -13.30 30.85 56.37
CA TYR A 24 -13.67 30.25 57.65
C TYR A 24 -12.42 29.92 58.46
N GLN A 25 -12.44 30.20 59.76
CA GLN A 25 -11.33 29.96 60.67
C GLN A 25 -11.80 29.10 61.85
N PHE A 26 -11.06 28.04 62.17
CA PHE A 26 -11.35 27.10 63.25
C PHE A 26 -10.17 26.94 64.19
N CYS A 27 -10.46 26.97 65.47
CA CYS A 27 -9.50 26.86 66.56
C CYS A 27 -9.82 25.67 67.48
N ASN A 28 -8.83 25.21 68.25
CA ASN A 28 -8.99 24.05 69.14
C ASN A 28 -10.09 24.27 70.21
N SER A 29 -10.27 25.51 70.65
CA SER A 29 -11.29 25.93 71.62
C SER A 29 -12.72 25.96 71.07
N ASP A 30 -12.91 25.86 69.75
CA ASP A 30 -14.23 26.00 69.14
C ASP A 30 -15.07 24.74 69.40
N THR A 31 -16.13 24.93 70.17
CA THR A 31 -17.09 23.89 70.56
C THR A 31 -18.09 23.56 69.45
N ASN A 32 -18.24 24.43 68.45
CA ASN A 32 -19.19 24.27 67.36
C ASN A 32 -18.46 24.26 66.01
N ARG A 33 -18.42 23.09 65.37
CA ARG A 33 -17.72 22.85 64.09
C ARG A 33 -18.75 22.52 63.01
N ASN A 34 -19.57 23.51 62.65
CA ASN A 34 -20.60 23.30 61.65
C ASN A 34 -19.97 22.89 60.30
N PRO A 35 -20.57 21.91 59.60
CA PRO A 35 -20.09 21.51 58.29
C PRO A 35 -20.20 22.69 57.30
N ILE A 36 -19.11 22.96 56.58
CA ILE A 36 -19.07 23.94 55.50
C ILE A 36 -19.45 23.23 54.21
N THR A 37 -20.43 23.78 53.49
CA THR A 37 -20.77 23.33 52.13
C THR A 37 -20.15 24.32 51.15
N ALA A 38 -19.35 23.83 50.21
CA ALA A 38 -18.70 24.61 49.18
C ALA A 38 -19.03 24.04 47.80
N PHE A 39 -19.27 24.91 46.84
CA PHE A 39 -19.64 24.55 45.46
C PHE A 39 -18.46 24.69 44.47
N ASP A 40 -17.28 25.04 44.98
CA ASP A 40 -16.05 25.23 44.22
C ASP A 40 -14.86 24.72 45.06
N ASN A 41 -13.66 24.73 44.49
CA ASN A 41 -12.43 24.19 45.09
C ASN A 41 -12.15 24.80 46.47
N VAL A 42 -12.01 23.93 47.47
CA VAL A 42 -11.75 24.34 48.85
C VAL A 42 -10.26 24.19 49.18
N THR A 43 -9.64 25.27 49.64
CA THR A 43 -8.26 25.26 50.15
C THR A 43 -8.26 25.28 51.68
N VAL A 44 -7.61 24.28 52.30
CA VAL A 44 -7.46 24.18 53.75
C VAL A 44 -6.01 24.47 54.12
N THR A 45 -5.78 25.47 54.97
CA THR A 45 -4.45 25.87 55.44
C THR A 45 -4.37 25.75 56.95
N HIS A 46 -3.39 25.00 57.46
CA HIS A 46 -3.13 24.86 58.89
C HIS A 46 -1.99 25.79 59.31
N TYR A 47 -2.28 26.76 60.17
CA TYR A 47 -1.29 27.71 60.69
C TYR A 47 -0.80 27.24 62.05
N VAL A 48 0.53 27.13 62.20
CA VAL A 48 1.21 26.72 63.45
C VAL A 48 2.40 27.65 63.71
N SER A 49 2.50 28.20 64.93
CA SER A 49 3.61 29.06 65.34
C SER A 49 4.90 28.28 65.64
N ALA A 50 6.05 28.76 65.15
CA ALA A 50 7.33 28.04 65.13
C ALA A 50 8.07 27.89 66.48
N TYR A 51 7.51 28.37 67.60
CA TYR A 51 8.25 28.50 68.86
C TYR A 51 8.11 27.35 69.88
N ASN A 52 7.38 26.26 69.58
CA ASN A 52 7.37 25.07 70.43
C ASN A 52 7.25 23.77 69.63
N ARG A 53 8.13 22.79 69.91
CA ARG A 53 8.15 21.43 69.32
C ARG A 53 6.99 20.56 69.84
N ILE A 54 5.75 20.97 69.59
CA ILE A 54 4.56 20.16 69.87
C ILE A 54 4.02 19.69 68.52
N TYR A 55 3.88 18.36 68.36
CA TYR A 55 3.25 17.77 67.19
C TYR A 55 1.75 18.04 67.25
N THR A 56 1.27 18.98 66.43
CA THR A 56 -0.16 19.28 66.33
C THR A 56 -0.77 18.57 65.12
N SER A 57 -2.00 18.09 65.29
CA SER A 57 -2.73 17.39 64.23
C SER A 57 -4.18 17.83 64.18
N PHE A 58 -4.73 17.83 62.97
CA PHE A 58 -6.15 18.02 62.72
C PHE A 58 -6.68 16.86 61.89
N THR A 59 -7.97 16.56 62.10
CA THR A 59 -8.72 15.61 61.29
C THR A 59 -9.86 16.40 60.67
N LEU A 60 -9.98 16.33 59.35
CA LEU A 60 -11.07 16.91 58.58
C LEU A 60 -11.81 15.77 57.91
N GLU A 61 -13.07 15.57 58.28
CA GLU A 61 -13.96 14.68 57.56
C GLU A 61 -14.73 15.50 56.52
N TYR A 62 -14.71 15.02 55.28
CA TYR A 62 -15.42 15.65 54.18
C TYR A 62 -16.24 14.60 53.44
N THR A 63 -17.38 15.03 52.89
CA THR A 63 -18.16 14.23 51.96
C THR A 63 -18.32 15.05 50.69
N ILE A 64 -17.76 14.56 49.59
CA ILE A 64 -18.05 15.13 48.26
C ILE A 64 -19.35 14.49 47.81
N LYS A 65 -20.40 15.30 47.74
CA LYS A 65 -21.66 14.91 47.12
C LYS A 65 -21.68 15.56 45.75
N THR A 66 -21.86 14.76 44.70
CA THR A 66 -22.28 15.28 43.40
C THR A 66 -23.61 16.01 43.60
N ILE A 67 -23.74 17.21 43.03
CA ILE A 67 -25.04 17.89 42.98
C ILE A 67 -25.87 17.06 42.01
N GLU A 68 -26.66 16.12 42.52
CA GLU A 68 -27.68 15.47 41.71
C GLU A 68 -28.65 16.58 41.28
N CYS A 69 -28.72 16.86 39.98
CA CYS A 69 -29.73 17.76 39.43
C CYS A 69 -31.10 17.19 39.83
N LEU A 70 -31.76 17.84 40.80
CA LEU A 70 -32.90 17.31 41.57
C LEU A 70 -34.20 17.11 40.76
N ASN A 71 -34.19 17.36 39.46
CA ASN A 71 -35.33 17.14 38.58
C ASN A 71 -34.99 16.05 37.57
N ARG A 72 -35.92 15.10 37.38
CA ARG A 72 -35.85 14.04 36.34
C ARG A 72 -35.73 14.58 34.90
N ASN A 73 -35.80 15.90 34.72
CA ASN A 73 -35.81 16.59 33.43
C ASN A 73 -34.71 17.67 33.38
N SER A 74 -33.49 17.36 33.82
CA SER A 74 -32.35 18.28 33.74
C SER A 74 -31.06 17.56 33.39
N PHE A 75 -30.23 18.19 32.55
CA PHE A 75 -28.95 17.70 32.07
C PHE A 75 -27.79 18.43 32.74
N GLU A 76 -26.75 17.68 33.08
CA GLU A 76 -25.57 18.17 33.81
C GLU A 76 -24.45 18.53 32.84
N CYS A 77 -24.05 19.81 32.84
CA CYS A 77 -22.86 20.26 32.12
C CYS A 77 -21.57 19.90 32.89
N ASP A 78 -20.44 19.72 32.20
CA ASP A 78 -19.12 19.38 32.80
C ASP A 78 -18.61 20.32 33.92
N ASN A 79 -19.21 21.51 34.08
CA ASN A 79 -18.93 22.44 35.18
C ASN A 79 -19.99 22.39 36.30
N ASN A 80 -20.68 21.25 36.48
CA ASN A 80 -21.71 21.00 37.50
C ASN A 80 -22.86 22.03 37.50
N THR A 81 -23.22 22.52 36.31
CA THR A 81 -24.38 23.41 36.11
C THR A 81 -25.50 22.61 35.44
N CYS A 82 -26.75 22.80 35.88
CA CYS A 82 -27.89 22.06 35.34
C CYS A 82 -28.65 22.92 34.33
N VAL A 83 -28.87 22.39 33.13
CA VAL A 83 -29.81 22.95 32.15
C VAL A 83 -31.09 22.10 32.13
N PRO A 84 -32.27 22.69 31.88
CA PRO A 84 -33.50 21.92 31.65
C PRO A 84 -33.35 20.98 30.45
N GLU A 85 -33.96 19.79 30.49
CA GLU A 85 -33.88 18.79 29.40
C GLU A 85 -34.49 19.31 28.07
N ASP A 86 -35.45 20.24 28.13
CA ASP A 86 -35.98 20.94 26.95
C ASP A 86 -34.99 21.90 26.27
N ARG A 87 -33.85 22.16 26.93
CA ARG A 87 -32.72 22.96 26.43
C ARG A 87 -31.50 22.13 26.06
N VAL A 88 -31.63 20.81 26.09
CA VAL A 88 -30.62 19.90 25.58
C VAL A 88 -30.99 19.62 24.14
N CYS A 89 -30.04 19.77 23.21
CA CYS A 89 -30.28 19.62 21.77
C CYS A 89 -31.28 20.64 21.20
N ASP A 90 -31.41 21.82 21.81
CA ASP A 90 -32.33 22.87 21.34
C ASP A 90 -31.67 23.81 20.32
N GLY A 91 -30.39 23.59 20.02
CA GLY A 91 -29.60 24.35 19.08
C GLY A 91 -29.09 25.67 19.65
N VAL A 92 -29.16 25.86 20.96
CA VAL A 92 -28.58 26.98 21.70
C VAL A 92 -27.54 26.44 22.66
N LYS A 93 -26.35 27.05 22.64
CA LYS A 93 -25.30 26.73 23.59
C LYS A 93 -25.64 27.30 24.98
N ASP A 94 -26.34 26.53 25.79
CA ASP A 94 -26.74 26.84 27.15
C ASP A 94 -25.70 26.35 28.18
N CYS A 95 -24.96 25.26 27.90
CA CYS A 95 -23.75 24.95 28.67
C CYS A 95 -22.57 25.82 28.21
N LYS A 96 -21.75 26.29 29.16
CA LYS A 96 -20.57 27.16 28.89
C LYS A 96 -19.55 26.51 27.93
N ASN A 97 -19.40 25.19 27.99
CA ASN A 97 -18.59 24.37 27.09
C ASN A 97 -19.37 23.85 25.86
N GLY A 98 -20.71 23.85 25.91
CA GLY A 98 -21.59 23.38 24.84
C GLY A 98 -21.88 21.89 24.89
N ALA A 99 -21.67 21.25 26.06
CA ALA A 99 -21.93 19.83 26.27
C ALA A 99 -23.41 19.45 26.07
N ASP A 100 -24.33 20.38 26.31
CA ASP A 100 -25.77 20.28 26.02
C ASP A 100 -26.10 20.07 24.55
N GLU A 101 -25.15 20.34 23.66
CA GLU A 101 -25.29 20.15 22.21
C GLU A 101 -24.40 19.00 21.69
N VAL A 102 -23.68 18.30 22.57
CA VAL A 102 -22.77 17.20 22.21
C VAL A 102 -23.50 15.87 22.33
N GLY A 103 -23.56 15.09 21.24
CA GLY A 103 -24.23 13.79 21.21
C GLY A 103 -25.74 13.85 20.91
N CYS A 104 -26.24 15.05 20.60
CA CYS A 104 -27.59 15.29 20.11
C CYS A 104 -27.76 14.88 18.64
N GLU A 105 -28.94 14.37 18.27
CA GLU A 105 -29.39 14.43 16.88
C GLU A 105 -29.75 15.89 16.53
N THR A 106 -28.74 16.76 16.43
CA THR A 106 -28.84 18.13 15.90
C THR A 106 -27.98 18.24 14.63
N GLY A 107 -28.25 19.26 13.81
CA GLY A 107 -27.53 19.44 12.54
C GLY A 107 -28.09 18.66 11.35
N VAL A 108 -27.27 18.33 10.34
CA VAL A 108 -27.77 17.71 9.10
C VAL A 108 -28.42 16.35 9.35
N LEU A 109 -27.92 15.58 10.30
CA LEU A 109 -28.35 14.20 10.56
C LEU A 109 -29.76 14.08 11.14
N SER A 110 -30.28 15.14 11.76
CA SER A 110 -31.63 15.16 12.36
C SER A 110 -32.75 15.52 11.37
N ILE A 111 -32.39 15.88 10.15
CA ILE A 111 -33.34 16.25 9.11
C ILE A 111 -33.95 14.96 8.52
N LYS A 112 -35.26 14.83 8.67
CA LYS A 112 -36.03 13.69 8.13
C LYS A 112 -35.75 13.46 6.64
N GLY A 113 -35.43 12.21 6.28
CA GLY A 113 -35.13 11.80 4.90
C GLY A 113 -33.64 11.80 4.54
N VAL A 114 -32.77 12.35 5.41
CA VAL A 114 -31.32 12.38 5.17
C VAL A 114 -30.69 10.98 5.18
N PRO A 115 -30.93 10.10 6.17
CA PRO A 115 -30.35 8.76 6.17
C PRO A 115 -30.73 7.94 4.93
N GLU A 116 -32.00 7.97 4.52
CA GLU A 116 -32.52 7.25 3.35
C GLU A 116 -31.90 7.81 2.06
N SER A 117 -31.89 9.13 1.90
CA SER A 117 -31.29 9.79 0.73
C SER A 117 -29.77 9.51 0.63
N ARG A 118 -29.08 9.40 1.77
CA ARG A 118 -27.66 9.05 1.83
C ARG A 118 -27.43 7.63 1.34
N GLU A 119 -28.23 6.66 1.79
CA GLU A 119 -28.15 5.26 1.35
C GLU A 119 -28.45 5.12 -0.15
N GLU A 120 -29.49 5.79 -0.64
CA GLU A 120 -29.85 5.81 -2.07
C GLU A 120 -28.72 6.40 -2.93
N ALA A 121 -28.15 7.54 -2.52
CA ALA A 121 -27.04 8.18 -3.21
C ALA A 121 -25.76 7.31 -3.21
N VAL A 122 -25.46 6.62 -2.10
CA VAL A 122 -24.35 5.65 -2.00
C VAL A 122 -24.58 4.48 -2.95
N SER A 123 -25.81 3.94 -2.98
CA SER A 123 -26.19 2.84 -3.85
C SER A 123 -26.06 3.23 -5.33
N TRP A 124 -26.59 4.41 -5.70
CA TRP A 124 -26.44 4.98 -7.04
C TRP A 124 -24.96 5.12 -7.42
N LEU A 125 -24.13 5.69 -6.54
CA LEU A 125 -22.71 5.87 -6.80
C LEU A 125 -22.01 4.51 -7.00
N LYS A 126 -22.27 3.52 -6.14
CA LYS A 126 -21.72 2.16 -6.26
C LYS A 126 -22.21 1.44 -7.53
N GLN A 127 -23.42 1.72 -8.02
CA GLN A 127 -23.95 1.17 -9.26
C GLN A 127 -23.25 1.73 -10.52
N LYS A 128 -22.77 2.98 -10.48
CA LYS A 128 -22.01 3.61 -11.58
C LYS A 128 -20.56 3.10 -11.72
N ARG A 129 -20.14 2.11 -10.92
CA ARG A 129 -18.81 1.49 -11.02
C ARG A 129 -18.62 0.79 -12.37
N THR A 130 -17.41 0.92 -12.90
CA THR A 130 -16.92 0.14 -14.05
C THR A 130 -16.66 -1.32 -13.65
N ALA A 131 -16.51 -2.21 -14.64
CA ALA A 131 -16.13 -3.61 -14.40
C ALA A 131 -14.78 -3.76 -13.66
N SER A 132 -13.91 -2.73 -13.72
CA SER A 132 -12.66 -2.63 -12.97
C SER A 132 -12.80 -2.09 -11.55
N TRP A 133 -14.02 -2.00 -11.00
CA TRP A 133 -14.27 -1.57 -9.62
C TRP A 133 -13.81 -0.13 -9.30
N GLY A 134 -13.94 0.77 -10.28
CA GLY A 134 -13.69 2.21 -10.11
C GLY A 134 -14.60 3.09 -10.97
N TRP A 135 -14.39 4.40 -10.95
CA TRP A 135 -15.21 5.42 -11.64
C TRP A 135 -14.42 6.19 -12.70
N LYS A 136 -13.60 5.48 -13.49
CA LYS A 136 -12.66 6.12 -14.45
C LYS A 136 -11.84 7.20 -13.72
N GLU A 137 -11.62 8.38 -14.30
CA GLU A 137 -10.85 9.46 -13.64
C GLU A 137 -11.44 9.98 -12.33
N ASN A 138 -12.70 9.66 -12.05
CA ASN A 138 -13.33 10.05 -10.80
C ASN A 138 -13.15 9.04 -9.65
N THR A 139 -12.41 7.94 -9.82
CA THR A 139 -12.19 6.97 -8.71
C THR A 139 -11.68 7.64 -7.43
N PRO A 140 -10.64 8.51 -7.44
CA PRO A 140 -10.17 9.15 -6.22
C PRO A 140 -11.24 10.01 -5.54
N ARG A 141 -12.08 10.71 -6.34
CA ARG A 141 -13.19 11.53 -5.84
C ARG A 141 -14.28 10.67 -5.20
N ALA A 142 -14.65 9.56 -5.84
CA ALA A 142 -15.68 8.64 -5.35
C ALA A 142 -15.25 8.00 -4.01
N VAL A 143 -13.99 7.60 -3.90
CA VAL A 143 -13.42 7.03 -2.67
C VAL A 143 -13.49 8.02 -1.50
N VAL A 144 -13.10 9.28 -1.72
CA VAL A 144 -13.22 10.34 -0.71
C VAL A 144 -14.68 10.56 -0.31
N ALA A 145 -15.60 10.64 -1.28
CA ALA A 145 -17.03 10.83 -0.97
C ALA A 145 -17.64 9.66 -0.19
N LEU A 146 -17.30 8.41 -0.53
CA LEU A 146 -17.76 7.23 0.21
C LEU A 146 -17.26 7.22 1.65
N TYR A 147 -16.01 7.61 1.88
CA TYR A 147 -15.47 7.72 3.25
C TYR A 147 -16.17 8.82 4.05
N LEU A 148 -16.29 10.02 3.47
CA LEU A 148 -16.94 11.15 4.14
C LEU A 148 -18.42 10.89 4.39
N ALA A 149 -19.09 10.07 3.57
CA ALA A 149 -20.46 9.62 3.79
C ALA A 149 -20.59 8.48 4.83
N SER A 150 -19.49 8.03 5.45
CA SER A 150 -19.43 6.83 6.31
C SER A 150 -19.91 5.54 5.60
N ALA A 151 -19.77 5.48 4.28
CA ALA A 151 -20.17 4.34 3.44
C ALA A 151 -19.01 3.39 3.10
N ALA A 152 -17.79 3.77 3.47
CA ALA A 152 -16.56 2.97 3.42
C ALA A 152 -15.60 3.43 4.54
N THR A 153 -14.85 2.51 5.13
CA THR A 153 -13.92 2.82 6.24
C THR A 153 -12.45 2.73 5.83
N PHE A 154 -12.15 1.95 4.78
CA PHE A 154 -10.81 1.66 4.28
C PHE A 154 -9.84 1.18 5.36
N ASN A 155 -10.34 0.44 6.35
CA ASN A 155 -9.54 -0.15 7.44
C ASN A 155 -8.82 -1.46 7.05
N GLY A 156 -9.05 -1.98 5.84
CA GLY A 156 -8.42 -3.20 5.33
C GLY A 156 -9.20 -4.50 5.60
N THR A 157 -10.37 -4.45 6.24
CA THR A 157 -11.17 -5.66 6.54
C THR A 157 -12.12 -6.05 5.39
N VAL A 158 -12.54 -5.09 4.57
CA VAL A 158 -13.50 -5.32 3.48
C VAL A 158 -12.78 -5.37 2.12
N LEU A 159 -12.84 -6.52 1.44
CA LEU A 159 -12.17 -6.75 0.14
C LEU A 159 -12.61 -5.76 -0.95
N GLU A 160 -13.89 -5.38 -0.97
CA GLU A 160 -14.40 -4.39 -1.93
C GLU A 160 -13.75 -3.00 -1.75
N GLU A 161 -13.57 -2.59 -0.49
CA GLU A 161 -12.92 -1.33 -0.14
C GLU A 161 -11.44 -1.36 -0.47
N GLU A 162 -10.79 -2.50 -0.21
CA GLU A 162 -9.40 -2.76 -0.57
C GLU A 162 -9.17 -2.66 -2.08
N LEU A 163 -10.11 -3.16 -2.88
CA LEU A 163 -10.07 -3.06 -4.33
C LEU A 163 -10.19 -1.61 -4.83
N MET A 164 -11.08 -0.82 -4.23
CA MET A 164 -11.20 0.63 -4.53
C MET A 164 -9.94 1.40 -4.12
N SER A 165 -9.36 1.02 -2.99
CA SER A 165 -8.10 1.56 -2.47
C SER A 165 -6.93 1.27 -3.42
N LYS A 166 -6.77 0.03 -3.88
CA LYS A 166 -5.75 -0.35 -4.88
C LYS A 166 -5.97 0.31 -6.24
N GLN A 167 -7.22 0.50 -6.66
CA GLN A 167 -7.52 1.22 -7.89
C GLN A 167 -7.14 2.71 -7.79
N THR A 168 -7.25 3.32 -6.61
CA THR A 168 -6.80 4.69 -6.33
C THR A 168 -5.28 4.78 -6.38
N GLU A 169 -4.59 3.86 -5.69
CA GLU A 169 -3.13 3.74 -5.70
C GLU A 169 -2.58 3.60 -7.12
N LEU A 170 -3.15 2.69 -7.91
CA LEU A 170 -2.81 2.49 -9.32
C LEU A 170 -2.98 3.77 -10.14
N LYS A 171 -4.10 4.49 -9.97
CA LYS A 171 -4.35 5.74 -10.70
C LYS A 171 -3.36 6.83 -10.35
N THR A 172 -3.02 6.98 -9.08
CA THR A 172 -1.99 7.93 -8.64
C THR A 172 -0.65 7.58 -9.29
N ALA A 173 -0.25 6.30 -9.26
CA ALA A 173 1.01 5.87 -9.84
C ALA A 173 1.06 6.07 -11.37
N VAL A 174 -0.04 5.81 -12.09
CA VAL A 174 -0.14 6.10 -13.53
C VAL A 174 -0.06 7.61 -13.80
N ALA A 175 -0.68 8.44 -12.96
CA ALA A 175 -0.62 9.88 -13.12
C ALA A 175 0.82 10.40 -12.98
N LEU A 176 1.60 9.87 -12.01
CA LEU A 176 3.02 10.26 -11.80
C LEU A 176 3.95 9.95 -12.98
N LEU A 177 3.55 9.07 -13.90
CA LEU A 177 4.28 8.82 -15.13
C LEU A 177 4.07 9.92 -16.19
N ARG A 178 3.04 10.76 -16.05
CA ARG A 178 2.77 11.89 -16.94
C ARG A 178 3.82 13.00 -16.69
N PRO A 179 4.26 13.71 -17.74
CA PRO A 179 5.30 14.74 -17.64
C PRO A 179 4.89 15.93 -16.75
N SER A 180 3.59 16.23 -16.71
CA SER A 180 3.02 17.31 -15.90
C SER A 180 1.79 16.81 -15.15
N LEU A 181 1.70 17.11 -13.86
CA LEU A 181 0.46 17.04 -13.07
C LEU A 181 0.14 18.44 -12.59
N THR A 182 -1.14 18.81 -12.69
CA THR A 182 -1.64 20.06 -12.10
C THR A 182 -1.75 19.94 -10.58
N ASN A 183 -1.66 21.09 -9.88
CA ASN A 183 -1.79 21.15 -8.42
C ASN A 183 -3.14 20.57 -7.97
N SER A 184 -4.21 20.80 -8.74
CA SER A 184 -5.56 20.26 -8.47
C SER A 184 -5.63 18.74 -8.62
N GLU A 185 -5.04 18.16 -9.67
CA GLU A 185 -4.98 16.70 -9.83
C GLU A 185 -4.17 16.05 -8.70
N LEU A 186 -3.00 16.62 -8.38
CA LEU A 186 -2.17 16.13 -7.29
C LEU A 186 -2.91 16.22 -5.95
N SER A 187 -3.68 17.28 -5.74
CA SER A 187 -4.51 17.47 -4.54
C SER A 187 -5.58 16.38 -4.39
N ILE A 188 -6.25 16.02 -5.49
CA ILE A 188 -7.25 14.95 -5.52
C ILE A 188 -6.62 13.60 -5.15
N PHE A 189 -5.44 13.28 -5.69
CA PHE A 189 -4.73 12.05 -5.36
C PHE A 189 -4.29 12.01 -3.90
N ILE A 190 -3.72 13.09 -3.36
CA ILE A 190 -3.28 13.14 -1.97
C ILE A 190 -4.46 12.94 -1.02
N ASN A 191 -5.58 13.64 -1.23
CA ASN A 191 -6.78 13.49 -0.40
C ASN A 191 -7.32 12.04 -0.42
N ALA A 192 -7.32 11.40 -1.60
CA ALA A 192 -7.75 10.00 -1.70
C ALA A 192 -6.76 9.01 -1.06
N LEU A 193 -5.46 9.28 -1.14
CA LEU A 193 -4.43 8.49 -0.45
C LEU A 193 -4.58 8.59 1.07
N LEU A 194 -4.82 9.79 1.61
CA LEU A 194 -5.08 10.01 3.03
C LEU A 194 -6.27 9.17 3.51
N VAL A 195 -7.41 9.29 2.82
CA VAL A 195 -8.64 8.53 3.11
C VAL A 195 -8.44 7.02 3.02
N THR A 196 -7.63 6.54 2.07
CA THR A 196 -7.34 5.11 1.89
C THR A 196 -6.21 4.61 2.77
N CYS A 197 -5.71 5.44 3.70
CA CYS A 197 -4.59 5.12 4.59
C CYS A 197 -3.29 4.71 3.87
N HIS A 198 -3.06 5.26 2.68
CA HIS A 198 -1.74 5.24 2.03
C HIS A 198 -0.96 6.48 2.45
N SER A 199 0.36 6.38 2.60
CA SER A 199 1.20 7.55 2.91
C SER A 199 1.51 8.36 1.64
N PRO A 200 0.95 9.57 1.44
CA PRO A 200 1.31 10.43 0.32
C PRO A 200 2.73 11.00 0.45
N ARG A 201 3.34 10.96 1.65
CA ARG A 201 4.70 11.44 1.93
C ARG A 201 5.77 10.43 1.54
N LYS A 202 5.43 9.14 1.57
CA LYS A 202 6.31 8.01 1.20
C LYS A 202 5.70 7.20 0.06
N PHE A 203 5.08 7.86 -0.92
CA PHE A 203 4.43 7.18 -2.03
C PHE A 203 5.47 6.69 -3.03
N TYR A 204 5.97 5.48 -2.83
CA TYR A 204 6.93 4.80 -3.72
C TYR A 204 8.24 5.55 -3.98
N GLY A 205 8.73 6.26 -2.96
CA GLY A 205 9.93 7.11 -3.06
C GLY A 205 9.62 8.55 -3.48
N HIS A 206 8.35 8.89 -3.73
CA HIS A 206 7.92 10.26 -3.98
C HIS A 206 7.20 10.84 -2.76
N ASN A 207 7.56 12.07 -2.40
CA ASN A 207 6.82 12.87 -1.42
C ASN A 207 5.85 13.78 -2.18
N LEU A 208 4.62 13.31 -2.35
CA LEU A 208 3.58 14.01 -3.11
C LEU A 208 3.14 15.30 -2.43
N VAL A 209 3.13 15.30 -1.09
CA VAL A 209 2.78 16.47 -0.27
C VAL A 209 3.82 17.58 -0.47
N GLN A 210 5.11 17.23 -0.42
CA GLN A 210 6.20 18.16 -0.68
C GLN A 210 6.17 18.67 -2.12
N ARG A 211 5.96 17.78 -3.10
CA ARG A 211 5.81 18.17 -4.52
C ARG A 211 4.66 19.17 -4.73
N LEU A 212 3.52 18.98 -4.06
CA LEU A 212 2.41 19.93 -4.12
C LEU A 212 2.80 21.29 -3.54
N LYS A 213 3.51 21.29 -2.40
CA LYS A 213 3.98 22.51 -1.74
C LYS A 213 4.91 23.32 -2.65
N GLU A 214 5.89 22.65 -3.25
CA GLU A 214 6.83 23.24 -4.23
C GLU A 214 6.10 23.78 -5.46
N GLN A 215 5.16 23.00 -6.03
CA GLN A 215 4.35 23.44 -7.18
C GLN A 215 3.51 24.69 -6.88
N VAL A 216 3.03 24.83 -5.65
CA VAL A 216 2.30 26.03 -5.22
C VAL A 216 3.26 27.20 -5.04
N GLU A 217 4.39 26.98 -4.38
CA GLU A 217 5.39 28.01 -4.08
C GLU A 217 5.99 28.62 -5.36
N GLU A 218 6.38 27.78 -6.33
CA GLU A 218 6.98 28.19 -7.61
C GLU A 218 5.98 28.76 -8.62
N SER A 219 4.67 28.68 -8.36
CA SER A 219 3.65 29.06 -9.35
C SER A 219 3.59 30.57 -9.64
N GLY A 220 3.96 31.04 -10.83
CA GLY A 220 3.71 32.44 -11.21
C GLY A 220 2.23 32.81 -11.40
N ASN A 221 1.31 31.85 -11.26
CA ASN A 221 -0.09 31.92 -11.67
C ASN A 221 -1.06 31.66 -10.50
N PHE A 222 -2.36 31.78 -10.77
CA PHE A 222 -3.45 31.47 -9.83
C PHE A 222 -3.34 30.03 -9.28
N THR A 223 -3.31 29.90 -7.95
CA THR A 223 -3.40 28.60 -7.26
C THR A 223 -4.82 28.35 -6.77
N HIS A 224 -5.37 27.20 -7.15
CA HIS A 224 -6.71 26.80 -6.75
C HIS A 224 -6.78 26.46 -5.24
N PRO A 225 -7.80 26.92 -4.47
CA PRO A 225 -7.89 26.73 -3.01
C PRO A 225 -7.81 25.28 -2.51
N LEU A 226 -8.22 24.32 -3.35
CA LEU A 226 -8.09 22.89 -3.07
C LEU A 226 -6.65 22.49 -2.69
N ALA A 227 -5.63 23.13 -3.25
CA ALA A 227 -4.24 22.83 -2.92
C ALA A 227 -3.91 23.15 -1.45
N TYR A 228 -4.35 24.30 -0.95
CA TYR A 228 -4.16 24.68 0.46
C TYR A 228 -4.98 23.79 1.39
N LEU A 229 -6.23 23.48 1.03
CA LEU A 229 -7.05 22.52 1.77
C LEU A 229 -6.35 21.16 1.87
N THR A 230 -5.79 20.66 0.77
CA THR A 230 -5.06 19.39 0.75
C THR A 230 -3.78 19.42 1.58
N LEU A 231 -3.01 20.51 1.55
CA LEU A 231 -1.84 20.66 2.43
C LEU A 231 -2.27 20.62 3.90
N CYS A 232 -3.36 21.31 4.27
CA CYS A 232 -3.89 21.23 5.64
C CYS A 232 -4.36 19.82 6.00
N ASN A 233 -5.12 19.15 5.11
CA ASN A 233 -5.54 17.76 5.30
C ASN A 233 -4.37 16.79 5.47
N ALA A 234 -3.25 17.03 4.81
CA ALA A 234 -2.01 16.25 4.93
C ALA A 234 -1.16 16.63 6.16
N ASN A 235 -1.68 17.50 7.03
CA ASN A 235 -0.95 18.10 8.15
C ASN A 235 0.37 18.77 7.73
N GLU A 236 0.35 19.49 6.60
CA GLU A 236 1.49 20.23 6.04
C GLU A 236 1.31 21.73 6.22
N SER A 237 2.40 22.47 6.45
CA SER A 237 2.36 23.93 6.55
C SER A 237 2.14 24.57 5.17
N TRP A 238 1.37 25.66 5.13
CA TRP A 238 1.14 26.40 3.90
C TRP A 238 2.39 27.20 3.48
N PRO A 239 2.65 27.35 2.16
CA PRO A 239 3.67 28.27 1.64
C PRO A 239 3.36 29.73 2.00
N ALA A 240 4.38 30.59 2.05
CA ALA A 240 4.23 31.99 2.47
C ALA A 240 3.18 32.79 1.68
N ARG A 241 3.06 32.51 0.38
CA ARG A 241 2.09 33.13 -0.54
C ARG A 241 0.62 32.77 -0.28
N ALA A 242 0.34 31.71 0.48
CA ALA A 242 -1.02 31.19 0.66
C ALA A 242 -1.98 32.26 1.18
N THR A 243 -1.51 33.10 2.11
CA THR A 243 -2.28 34.21 2.66
C THR A 243 -2.68 35.21 1.59
N ASP A 244 -1.77 35.58 0.68
CA ASP A 244 -2.04 36.54 -0.38
C ASP A 244 -2.99 35.97 -1.44
N ASP A 245 -2.78 34.70 -1.82
CA ASP A 245 -3.62 33.98 -2.78
C ASP A 245 -5.07 33.88 -2.26
N LEU A 246 -5.26 33.48 -0.99
CA LEU A 246 -6.58 33.38 -0.38
C LEU A 246 -7.23 34.75 -0.13
N ASN A 247 -6.46 35.77 0.25
CA ASN A 247 -6.96 37.15 0.39
C ASN A 247 -7.48 37.70 -0.95
N SER A 248 -6.76 37.45 -2.05
CA SER A 248 -7.18 37.85 -3.39
C SER A 248 -8.52 37.21 -3.80
N ILE A 249 -8.72 35.94 -3.45
CA ILE A 249 -9.97 35.22 -3.72
C ILE A 249 -11.13 35.76 -2.87
N LEU A 250 -10.93 35.93 -1.56
CA LEU A 250 -11.98 36.39 -0.66
C LEU A 250 -12.36 37.87 -0.85
N SER A 251 -11.42 38.71 -1.30
CA SER A 251 -11.67 40.13 -1.57
C SER A 251 -12.28 40.40 -2.96
N SER A 252 -12.35 39.39 -3.83
CA SER A 252 -12.94 39.53 -5.17
C SER A 252 -14.44 39.79 -5.09
N ASN A 253 -14.86 40.93 -5.66
CA ASN A 253 -16.27 41.32 -5.79
C ASN A 253 -16.85 40.98 -7.18
N SER A 254 -16.19 40.11 -7.93
CA SER A 254 -16.63 39.74 -9.27
C SER A 254 -17.96 38.98 -9.24
N GLU A 255 -18.91 39.37 -10.09
CA GLU A 255 -20.24 38.75 -10.19
C GLU A 255 -20.24 37.36 -10.84
N TYR A 256 -19.11 36.91 -11.39
CA TYR A 256 -19.02 35.59 -12.01
C TYR A 256 -19.38 34.46 -11.03
N PRO A 257 -20.28 33.53 -11.41
CA PRO A 257 -20.76 32.46 -10.51
C PRO A 257 -19.66 31.61 -9.88
N PHE A 258 -18.58 31.31 -10.61
CA PHE A 258 -17.47 30.47 -10.14
C PHE A 258 -16.65 31.12 -9.01
N VAL A 259 -16.74 32.44 -8.81
CA VAL A 259 -16.01 33.13 -7.73
C VAL A 259 -16.51 32.69 -6.37
N LYS A 260 -17.83 32.48 -6.23
CA LYS A 260 -18.44 31.96 -5.00
C LYS A 260 -17.98 30.54 -4.69
N ASP A 261 -17.80 29.72 -5.72
CA ASP A 261 -17.28 28.36 -5.59
C ASP A 261 -15.82 28.37 -5.07
N LEU A 262 -14.99 29.27 -5.60
CA LEU A 262 -13.61 29.47 -5.13
C LEU A 262 -13.56 30.02 -3.70
N GLN A 263 -14.42 30.98 -3.38
CA GLN A 263 -14.55 31.54 -2.03
C GLN A 263 -14.98 30.46 -1.03
N ALA A 264 -15.95 29.60 -1.39
CA ALA A 264 -16.38 28.49 -0.54
C ALA A 264 -15.22 27.52 -0.25
N MET A 265 -14.45 27.12 -1.27
CA MET A 265 -13.28 26.27 -1.05
C MET A 265 -12.16 26.96 -0.25
N ALA A 266 -11.99 28.28 -0.41
CA ALA A 266 -11.05 29.07 0.39
C ALA A 266 -11.47 29.12 1.86
N ILE A 267 -12.76 29.30 2.16
CA ILE A 267 -13.30 29.22 3.51
C ILE A 267 -13.05 27.84 4.11
N THR A 268 -13.32 26.74 3.38
CA THR A 268 -13.03 25.38 3.86
C THR A 268 -11.54 25.18 4.17
N ALA A 269 -10.64 25.71 3.34
CA ALA A 269 -9.19 25.65 3.60
C ALA A 269 -8.81 26.43 4.87
N LEU A 270 -9.33 27.64 5.05
CA LEU A 270 -9.07 28.48 6.22
C LEU A 270 -9.65 27.89 7.50
N SER A 271 -10.85 27.30 7.44
CA SER A 271 -11.44 26.56 8.55
C SER A 271 -10.58 25.37 8.96
N CYS A 272 -9.96 24.66 8.00
CA CYS A 272 -9.03 23.58 8.28
C CYS A 272 -7.81 24.07 9.07
N GLU A 273 -7.17 25.15 8.61
CA GLU A 273 -5.98 25.72 9.23
C GLU A 273 -6.26 26.29 10.64
N ALA A 274 -7.42 26.93 10.79
CA ALA A 274 -7.94 27.39 12.07
C ALA A 274 -8.11 26.24 13.08
N ASN A 275 -8.73 25.13 12.66
CA ASN A 275 -8.95 23.98 13.53
C ASN A 275 -7.65 23.27 13.91
N ARG A 276 -6.68 23.17 12.98
CA ARG A 276 -5.35 22.59 13.27
C ARG A 276 -4.64 23.31 14.41
N SER A 277 -4.78 24.62 14.45
CA SER A 277 -4.05 25.48 15.39
C SER A 277 -4.74 25.63 16.74
N LYS A 278 -5.88 24.93 16.94
CA LYS A 278 -6.68 24.89 18.18
C LYS A 278 -7.18 26.24 18.71
N ASN A 279 -7.09 27.33 17.95
CA ASN A 279 -7.69 28.65 18.24
C ASN A 279 -7.81 29.51 16.97
N ILE A 280 -8.97 30.16 16.80
CA ILE A 280 -9.17 31.26 15.84
C ILE A 280 -8.77 32.57 16.55
N ASP A 281 -7.48 32.72 16.83
CA ASP A 281 -6.95 33.96 17.41
C ASP A 281 -6.27 34.79 16.31
N ASN A 282 -6.11 36.09 16.56
CA ASN A 282 -5.43 37.04 15.66
C ASN A 282 -3.98 36.63 15.29
N THR A 283 -3.42 35.66 16.00
CA THR A 283 -2.07 35.11 15.81
C THR A 283 -2.01 34.04 14.72
N THR A 284 -3.12 33.35 14.41
CA THR A 284 -3.14 32.19 13.51
C THR A 284 -3.49 32.55 12.07
N LEU A 285 -4.55 33.34 11.92
CA LEU A 285 -4.99 33.90 10.65
C LEU A 285 -4.78 35.40 10.79
N GLY A 286 -3.78 35.95 10.10
CA GLY A 286 -3.44 37.38 10.22
C GLY A 286 -4.67 38.28 10.14
N TYR A 287 -4.70 39.37 10.91
CA TYR A 287 -5.89 40.21 11.10
C TYR A 287 -6.71 40.52 9.82
N PRO A 288 -6.10 40.87 8.66
CA PRO A 288 -6.85 41.14 7.43
C PRO A 288 -7.63 39.92 6.89
N ILE A 289 -7.05 38.72 6.93
CA ILE A 289 -7.66 37.51 6.37
C ILE A 289 -8.81 37.02 7.26
N LEU A 290 -8.69 37.19 8.59
CA LEU A 290 -9.75 36.81 9.53
C LEU A 290 -11.01 37.68 9.35
N THR A 291 -10.85 38.97 9.06
CA THR A 291 -11.97 39.86 8.76
C THR A 291 -12.68 39.45 7.47
N LEU A 292 -11.92 39.15 6.40
CA LEU A 292 -12.48 38.69 5.14
C LEU A 292 -13.20 37.33 5.29
N TYR A 293 -12.62 36.41 6.06
CA TYR A 293 -13.21 35.11 6.38
C TYR A 293 -14.60 35.26 7.01
N LYS A 294 -14.71 36.05 8.09
CA LYS A 294 -16.00 36.28 8.78
C LYS A 294 -17.03 36.97 7.88
N LYS A 295 -16.61 38.03 7.16
CA LYS A 295 -17.48 38.77 6.23
C LYS A 295 -18.01 37.88 5.11
N THR A 296 -17.19 36.98 4.58
CA THR A 296 -17.61 36.07 3.50
C THR A 296 -18.65 35.06 3.99
N ILE A 297 -18.49 34.53 5.20
CA ILE A 297 -19.48 33.62 5.82
C ILE A 297 -20.83 34.34 6.00
N GLU A 298 -20.81 35.55 6.56
CA GLU A 298 -22.02 36.38 6.71
C GLU A 298 -22.67 36.65 5.35
N HIS A 299 -21.87 36.97 4.34
CA HIS A 299 -22.36 37.19 2.98
C HIS A 299 -23.01 35.93 2.38
N PHE A 300 -22.43 34.74 2.56
CA PHE A 300 -23.05 33.50 2.11
C PHE A 300 -24.40 33.27 2.76
N ILE A 301 -24.52 33.44 4.08
CA ILE A 301 -25.79 33.28 4.79
C ILE A 301 -26.86 34.26 4.24
N GLN A 302 -26.48 35.51 3.96
CA GLN A 302 -27.39 36.51 3.37
C GLN A 302 -27.82 36.20 1.93
N LEU A 303 -27.01 35.45 1.17
CA LEU A 303 -27.32 35.07 -0.21
C LEU A 303 -28.33 33.90 -0.32
N GLN A 304 -28.72 33.27 0.79
CA GLN A 304 -29.60 32.12 0.76
C GLN A 304 -30.96 32.47 0.14
N ALA A 305 -31.32 31.77 -0.93
CA ALA A 305 -32.62 31.93 -1.58
C ALA A 305 -33.76 31.32 -0.75
N HIS A 306 -35.01 31.67 -1.09
CA HIS A 306 -36.19 31.15 -0.38
C HIS A 306 -36.34 29.64 -0.43
N ASP A 307 -35.85 28.98 -1.49
CA ASP A 307 -35.82 27.53 -1.65
C ASP A 307 -34.66 26.86 -0.89
N GLY A 308 -33.79 27.65 -0.25
CA GLY A 308 -32.61 27.18 0.49
C GLY A 308 -31.34 27.05 -0.35
N SER A 309 -31.39 27.34 -1.65
CA SER A 309 -30.22 27.29 -2.54
C SER A 309 -29.33 28.54 -2.41
N PHE A 310 -28.09 28.45 -2.89
CA PHE A 310 -27.15 29.59 -3.00
C PHE A 310 -26.80 29.90 -4.47
N GLY A 311 -27.61 29.41 -5.41
CA GLY A 311 -27.32 29.44 -6.84
C GLY A 311 -27.64 28.08 -7.47
N ASN A 312 -26.69 27.53 -8.24
CA ASN A 312 -26.84 26.17 -8.77
C ASN A 312 -26.54 25.11 -7.68
N VAL A 313 -26.78 23.83 -8.00
CA VAL A 313 -26.57 22.71 -7.06
C VAL A 313 -25.11 22.58 -6.58
N TYR A 314 -24.12 22.82 -7.46
CA TYR A 314 -22.70 22.72 -7.11
C TYR A 314 -22.27 23.84 -6.16
N THR A 315 -22.64 25.09 -6.47
CA THR A 315 -22.40 26.25 -5.61
C THR A 315 -23.07 26.09 -4.26
N THR A 316 -24.31 25.59 -4.26
CA THR A 316 -25.04 25.30 -3.03
C THR A 316 -24.29 24.26 -2.19
N ALA A 317 -23.86 23.14 -2.79
CA ALA A 317 -23.11 22.11 -2.07
C ALA A 317 -21.77 22.61 -1.53
N LEU A 318 -21.01 23.39 -2.30
CA LEU A 318 -19.72 23.95 -1.87
C LEU A 318 -19.88 24.95 -0.72
N ILE A 319 -20.85 25.86 -0.81
CA ILE A 319 -21.14 26.81 0.27
C ILE A 319 -21.63 26.07 1.52
N THR A 320 -22.47 25.05 1.38
CA THR A 320 -22.90 24.22 2.52
C THR A 320 -21.70 23.54 3.20
N GLN A 321 -20.77 22.95 2.44
CA GLN A 321 -19.55 22.37 3.02
C GLN A 321 -18.68 23.43 3.72
N ALA A 322 -18.58 24.64 3.16
CA ALA A 322 -17.87 25.76 3.77
C ALA A 322 -18.50 26.17 5.11
N LEU A 323 -19.82 26.34 5.15
CA LEU A 323 -20.57 26.70 6.35
C LEU A 323 -20.45 25.62 7.45
N LEU A 324 -20.56 24.34 7.08
CA LEU A 324 -20.32 23.21 8.00
C LEU A 324 -18.89 23.23 8.55
N SER A 325 -17.88 23.38 7.68
CA SER A 325 -16.47 23.42 8.11
C SER A 325 -16.15 24.60 9.02
N SER A 326 -16.88 25.70 8.88
CA SER A 326 -16.75 26.92 9.70
C SER A 326 -17.59 26.91 10.99
N GLY A 327 -18.27 25.79 11.30
CA GLY A 327 -19.05 25.62 12.53
C GLY A 327 -20.38 26.38 12.55
N GLN A 328 -20.95 26.72 11.39
CA GLN A 328 -22.22 27.47 11.29
C GLN A 328 -23.46 26.58 11.36
N GLU A 329 -23.31 25.29 11.58
CA GLU A 329 -24.41 24.30 11.58
C GLU A 329 -25.57 24.68 12.52
N HIS A 330 -25.28 25.34 13.64
CA HIS A 330 -26.26 25.80 14.62
C HIS A 330 -26.58 27.30 14.53
N ASN A 331 -26.14 27.98 13.46
CA ASN A 331 -26.42 29.40 13.29
C ASN A 331 -27.89 29.61 12.92
N LYS A 332 -28.62 30.37 13.74
CA LYS A 332 -30.05 30.69 13.57
C LYS A 332 -30.37 31.44 12.27
N ASP A 333 -29.41 32.16 11.73
CA ASP A 333 -29.60 32.95 10.50
C ASP A 333 -29.49 32.08 9.23
N TRP A 334 -28.90 30.89 9.31
CA TRP A 334 -28.82 29.96 8.19
C TRP A 334 -29.97 28.94 8.22
N LYS A 335 -30.80 28.93 7.18
CA LYS A 335 -31.90 27.96 7.05
C LYS A 335 -31.39 26.61 6.54
N LEU A 336 -30.61 25.89 7.36
CA LEU A 336 -29.99 24.61 7.03
C LEU A 336 -31.00 23.59 6.48
N ASN A 337 -32.16 23.43 7.14
CA ASN A 337 -33.19 22.47 6.74
C ASN A 337 -33.70 22.71 5.31
N ALA A 338 -33.88 23.98 4.91
CA ALA A 338 -34.28 24.32 3.55
C ALA A 338 -33.19 23.93 2.53
N THR A 339 -31.91 24.23 2.83
CA THR A 339 -30.78 23.85 1.99
C THR A 339 -30.65 22.34 1.81
N ILE A 340 -30.77 21.56 2.89
CA ILE A 340 -30.67 20.09 2.81
C ILE A 340 -31.84 19.49 2.02
N LYS A 341 -33.07 20.01 2.19
CA LYS A 341 -34.22 19.60 1.37
C LYS A 341 -34.03 19.90 -0.10
N TYR A 342 -33.46 21.06 -0.45
CA TYR A 342 -33.10 21.39 -1.82
C TYR A 342 -32.09 20.38 -2.38
N LEU A 343 -31.02 20.05 -1.65
CA LEU A 343 -30.00 19.10 -2.11
C LEU A 343 -30.53 17.68 -2.28
N ILE A 344 -31.40 17.21 -1.36
CA ILE A 344 -32.09 15.91 -1.49
C ILE A 344 -32.97 15.89 -2.75
N LYS A 345 -33.71 16.97 -3.00
CA LYS A 345 -34.56 17.09 -4.20
C LYS A 345 -33.73 16.98 -5.49
N GLU A 346 -32.58 17.64 -5.54
CA GLU A 346 -31.68 17.58 -6.70
C GLU A 346 -31.04 16.19 -6.88
N LEU A 347 -30.69 15.49 -5.79
CA LEU A 347 -30.21 14.10 -5.84
C LEU A 347 -31.26 13.14 -6.41
N ASN A 348 -32.54 13.36 -6.11
CA ASN A 348 -33.65 12.54 -6.57
C ASN A 348 -34.13 12.90 -7.99
N SER A 349 -33.49 13.87 -8.64
CA SER A 349 -33.83 14.25 -10.01
C SER A 349 -33.35 13.22 -11.04
N SER A 350 -34.07 13.12 -12.17
CA SER A 350 -33.67 12.24 -13.29
C SER A 350 -32.36 12.66 -13.97
N SER A 351 -31.87 13.87 -13.68
CA SER A 351 -30.66 14.47 -14.25
C SER A 351 -29.44 14.40 -13.32
N VAL A 352 -29.51 13.67 -12.20
CA VAL A 352 -28.40 13.57 -11.24
C VAL A 352 -27.11 13.05 -11.90
N ASP A 353 -26.03 13.80 -11.73
CA ASP A 353 -24.71 13.50 -12.28
C ASP A 353 -23.70 13.11 -11.19
N PHE A 354 -22.52 12.63 -11.61
CA PHE A 354 -21.48 12.19 -10.67
C PHE A 354 -21.03 13.31 -9.73
N LEU A 355 -20.87 14.53 -10.25
CA LEU A 355 -20.33 15.66 -9.49
C LEU A 355 -21.32 16.12 -8.40
N THR A 356 -22.61 16.13 -8.70
CA THR A 356 -23.70 16.42 -7.76
C THR A 356 -23.68 15.42 -6.61
N THR A 357 -23.68 14.13 -6.91
CA THR A 357 -23.61 13.08 -5.88
C THR A 357 -22.30 13.17 -5.07
N ASN A 358 -21.17 13.45 -5.71
CA ASN A 358 -19.87 13.55 -5.06
C ASN A 358 -19.79 14.68 -4.04
N LEU A 359 -20.38 15.84 -4.34
CA LEU A 359 -20.36 17.01 -3.46
C LEU A 359 -21.42 16.95 -2.36
N ILE A 360 -22.56 16.29 -2.60
CA ILE A 360 -23.66 16.21 -1.63
C ILE A 360 -23.47 15.07 -0.62
N LEU A 361 -22.86 13.95 -1.01
CA LEU A 361 -22.66 12.79 -0.13
C LEU A 361 -21.99 13.12 1.23
N PRO A 362 -20.90 13.91 1.29
CA PRO A 362 -20.32 14.35 2.56
C PRO A 362 -21.32 15.15 3.42
N ILE A 363 -22.10 16.03 2.79
CA ILE A 363 -23.06 16.92 3.47
C ILE A 363 -24.12 16.11 4.18
N LEU A 364 -24.66 15.06 3.54
CA LEU A 364 -25.68 14.17 4.15
C LEU A 364 -25.17 13.40 5.38
N ASN A 365 -23.87 13.48 5.68
CA ASN A 365 -23.27 12.95 6.89
C ASN A 365 -22.76 14.03 7.85
N GLY A 366 -23.14 15.30 7.63
CA GLY A 366 -22.65 16.45 8.40
C GLY A 366 -21.16 16.73 8.20
N LYS A 367 -20.57 16.26 7.09
CA LYS A 367 -19.13 16.37 6.82
C LYS A 367 -18.82 17.26 5.62
N SER A 368 -17.57 17.69 5.55
CA SER A 368 -16.98 18.47 4.47
C SER A 368 -15.65 17.86 4.02
N LEU A 369 -15.05 18.37 2.93
CA LEU A 369 -13.71 17.97 2.50
C LEU A 369 -12.60 18.27 3.53
N MET A 370 -12.83 19.12 4.52
CA MET A 370 -11.91 19.36 5.63
C MET A 370 -11.83 18.17 6.60
N ASP A 371 -12.87 17.34 6.70
CA ASP A 371 -12.89 16.19 7.61
C ASP A 371 -11.91 15.08 7.20
N ILE A 372 -11.29 15.18 6.02
CA ILE A 372 -10.15 14.34 5.61
C ILE A 372 -8.96 14.54 6.57
N SER A 373 -8.78 15.74 7.15
CA SER A 373 -7.75 16.00 8.17
C SER A 373 -7.93 15.16 9.45
N ARG A 374 -9.12 14.62 9.69
CA ARG A 374 -9.49 13.82 10.87
C ARG A 374 -9.40 12.31 10.63
N VAL A 375 -8.93 11.86 9.46
CA VAL A 375 -8.81 10.44 9.13
C VAL A 375 -7.91 9.73 10.14
N ASN A 376 -8.45 8.70 10.80
CA ASN A 376 -7.69 7.84 11.70
C ASN A 376 -7.37 6.49 11.05
N CYS A 377 -6.09 6.27 10.75
CA CYS A 377 -5.58 5.03 10.17
C CYS A 377 -5.00 4.05 11.19
N SER A 378 -5.22 4.24 12.50
CA SER A 378 -4.65 3.39 13.57
C SER A 378 -5.06 1.92 13.45
N ALA A 379 -6.24 1.63 12.91
CA ALA A 379 -6.73 0.27 12.71
C ALA A 379 -6.34 -0.35 11.35
N ASN A 380 -5.57 0.37 10.50
CA ASN A 380 -5.23 -0.12 9.17
C ASN A 380 -3.89 -0.89 9.17
N PRO A 381 -3.84 -2.15 8.71
CA PRO A 381 -2.62 -2.97 8.69
C PRO A 381 -1.50 -2.42 7.79
N ARG A 382 -1.81 -1.52 6.85
CA ARG A 382 -0.80 -0.83 6.00
C ARG A 382 0.07 0.17 6.78
N LYS A 383 -0.25 0.45 8.05
CA LYS A 383 0.54 1.34 8.92
C LYS A 383 1.87 0.71 9.36
N HIS A 384 2.05 -0.60 9.22
CA HIS A 384 3.30 -1.34 9.51
C HIS A 384 4.42 -1.14 8.47
N GLY A 385 4.44 0.01 7.77
CA GLY A 385 5.57 0.45 6.95
C GLY A 385 6.61 1.28 7.70
N ASP A 386 6.32 1.64 8.96
CA ASP A 386 7.25 2.27 9.89
C ASP A 386 7.41 1.30 11.09
N ASP A 387 8.66 0.97 11.43
CA ASP A 387 9.12 -0.05 12.40
C ASP A 387 9.15 -1.53 11.94
N ILE A 388 10.07 -1.85 11.01
CA ILE A 388 10.77 -3.15 11.03
C ILE A 388 12.22 -2.87 11.44
N SER A 389 12.43 -2.79 12.75
CA SER A 389 13.74 -2.94 13.37
C SER A 389 13.62 -3.52 14.78
N SER A 390 13.36 -4.84 14.87
CA SER A 390 13.94 -5.70 15.92
C SER A 390 13.41 -7.13 15.77
N GLY A 391 14.24 -8.01 15.21
CA GLY A 391 14.04 -9.44 15.34
C GLY A 391 14.42 -9.91 16.74
N ALA A 392 13.54 -10.66 17.39
CA ALA A 392 13.91 -11.64 18.40
C ALA A 392 13.24 -12.96 18.03
N SER A 393 14.03 -13.91 17.52
CA SER A 393 13.58 -15.28 17.24
C SER A 393 13.32 -16.01 18.56
N CYS A 394 12.14 -16.64 18.71
CA CYS A 394 11.85 -17.56 19.83
C CYS A 394 12.84 -18.74 19.85
N ILE A 395 13.17 -19.25 21.02
CA ILE A 395 14.06 -20.41 21.20
C ILE A 395 13.25 -21.68 20.96
N ARG A 396 13.61 -22.50 19.97
CA ARG A 396 12.97 -23.81 19.74
C ARG A 396 13.47 -24.86 20.72
N VAL A 397 12.56 -25.61 21.34
CA VAL A 397 12.85 -26.70 22.28
C VAL A 397 12.36 -28.02 21.69
N SER A 398 13.25 -29.00 21.55
CA SER A 398 13.00 -30.27 20.85
C SER A 398 12.88 -31.51 21.76
N GLY A 399 12.89 -31.35 23.09
CA GLY A 399 12.72 -32.45 24.04
C GLY A 399 11.26 -32.88 24.20
N ARG A 400 10.99 -34.19 24.35
CA ARG A 400 9.65 -34.75 24.62
C ARG A 400 9.10 -34.43 26.02
N SER A 401 9.96 -33.97 26.91
CA SER A 401 9.61 -33.34 28.18
C SER A 401 10.74 -32.41 28.62
N GLY A 402 10.43 -31.43 29.46
CA GLY A 402 11.44 -30.47 29.94
C GLY A 402 10.87 -29.43 30.89
N THR A 403 11.78 -28.63 31.47
CA THR A 403 11.43 -27.51 32.36
C THR A 403 11.95 -26.20 31.78
N ILE A 404 11.05 -25.23 31.60
CA ILE A 404 11.33 -23.87 31.12
C ILE A 404 11.41 -22.93 32.33
N THR A 405 12.53 -22.22 32.44
CA THR A 405 12.72 -21.20 33.49
C THR A 405 13.34 -19.94 32.89
N ASN A 406 13.02 -18.76 33.44
CA ASN A 406 13.59 -17.49 32.97
C ASN A 406 14.93 -17.09 33.63
N GLY A 407 15.42 -17.87 34.60
CA GLY A 407 16.70 -17.67 35.30
C GLY A 407 16.68 -16.53 36.33
N LYS A 408 17.57 -16.59 37.35
CA LYS A 408 17.50 -15.76 38.59
C LYS A 408 17.51 -14.22 38.44
N ARG A 409 17.67 -13.65 37.24
CA ARG A 409 17.59 -12.20 36.94
C ARG A 409 17.25 -11.97 35.45
N ALA A 410 16.01 -11.63 35.12
CA ALA A 410 15.63 -11.15 33.78
C ALA A 410 15.67 -9.61 33.76
N ALA A 411 16.58 -9.02 32.98
CA ALA A 411 16.63 -7.58 32.76
C ALA A 411 16.07 -7.25 31.36
N SER A 412 14.96 -6.51 31.35
CA SER A 412 14.45 -5.65 30.27
C SER A 412 14.03 -6.23 28.90
N HIS A 413 13.91 -7.55 28.70
CA HIS A 413 13.38 -8.10 27.44
C HIS A 413 12.48 -9.33 27.63
N SER A 414 11.41 -9.42 26.84
CA SER A 414 10.56 -10.61 26.73
C SER A 414 11.33 -11.79 26.14
N LYS A 415 11.22 -12.96 26.79
CA LYS A 415 11.78 -14.22 26.31
C LYS A 415 10.66 -15.13 25.81
N CYS A 416 10.95 -15.90 24.76
CA CYS A 416 9.99 -16.75 24.08
C CYS A 416 10.59 -18.14 23.78
N TRP A 417 9.81 -19.20 24.00
CA TRP A 417 10.14 -20.60 23.71
C TRP A 417 9.03 -21.26 22.89
N SER A 418 9.38 -21.98 21.83
CA SER A 418 8.45 -22.70 20.96
C SER A 418 8.66 -24.22 21.10
N ILE A 419 7.57 -24.96 21.35
CA ILE A 419 7.54 -26.41 21.57
C ILE A 419 6.60 -27.04 20.55
N SER A 420 7.12 -27.97 19.75
CA SER A 420 6.31 -28.70 18.78
C SER A 420 5.73 -29.99 19.35
N VAL A 421 4.43 -30.18 19.20
CA VAL A 421 3.66 -31.35 19.61
C VAL A 421 3.35 -32.19 18.36
N PRO A 422 3.96 -33.37 18.20
CA PRO A 422 3.74 -34.21 17.02
C PRO A 422 2.26 -34.58 16.84
N GLN A 423 1.80 -34.72 15.59
CA GLN A 423 0.42 -35.13 15.30
C GLN A 423 0.02 -36.40 16.05
N HIS A 424 -1.22 -36.40 16.58
CA HIS A 424 -1.79 -37.45 17.44
C HIS A 424 -1.12 -37.60 18.81
N SER A 425 -0.25 -36.66 19.22
CA SER A 425 0.28 -36.59 20.59
C SER A 425 -0.42 -35.52 21.41
N ARG A 426 -0.43 -35.66 22.74
CA ARG A 426 -0.93 -34.64 23.68
C ARG A 426 0.20 -34.12 24.56
N ALA A 427 0.25 -32.81 24.80
CA ALA A 427 1.18 -32.15 25.70
C ALA A 427 0.48 -31.79 27.02
N LEU A 428 1.04 -32.26 28.13
CA LEU A 428 0.67 -31.90 29.51
C LEU A 428 1.59 -30.78 29.97
N ILE A 429 1.03 -29.67 30.47
CA ILE A 429 1.80 -28.50 30.91
C ILE A 429 1.43 -28.14 32.34
N ASP A 430 2.45 -28.06 33.19
CA ASP A 430 2.32 -27.74 34.61
C ASP A 430 3.19 -26.53 34.96
N MET A 431 2.59 -25.47 35.49
CA MET A 431 3.33 -24.36 36.08
C MET A 431 3.78 -24.78 37.50
N GLU A 432 5.08 -24.93 37.72
CA GLU A 432 5.61 -25.37 39.04
C GLU A 432 5.72 -24.21 40.04
N SER A 433 6.10 -23.03 39.57
CA SER A 433 6.18 -21.83 40.40
C SER A 433 6.18 -20.58 39.55
N PHE A 434 5.52 -19.52 40.03
CA PHE A 434 5.65 -18.19 39.47
C PHE A 434 5.68 -17.17 40.61
N THR A 435 6.76 -16.39 40.67
CA THR A 435 6.97 -15.35 41.69
C THR A 435 7.34 -14.05 40.99
N ALA A 436 6.64 -12.97 41.29
CA ALA A 436 6.95 -11.64 40.76
C ALA A 436 6.67 -10.55 41.81
N ASP A 437 7.40 -9.44 41.70
CA ASP A 437 7.24 -8.28 42.59
C ASP A 437 6.03 -7.38 42.23
N VAL A 438 5.19 -7.76 41.26
CA VAL A 438 4.14 -6.93 40.64
C VAL A 438 2.95 -7.76 40.13
N ASP A 439 1.79 -7.11 40.02
CA ASP A 439 0.52 -7.69 39.57
C ASP A 439 0.50 -8.09 38.08
N CYS A 440 -0.52 -8.86 37.69
CA CYS A 440 -0.60 -9.52 36.39
C CYS A 440 -0.75 -8.57 35.18
N ASP A 441 -1.15 -7.32 35.43
CA ASP A 441 -1.22 -6.27 34.40
C ASP A 441 0.18 -5.85 33.90
N GLU A 442 1.23 -6.07 34.69
CA GLU A 442 2.61 -5.67 34.35
C GLU A 442 3.53 -6.86 33.97
N THR A 443 3.28 -8.05 34.50
CA THR A 443 4.05 -9.26 34.21
C THR A 443 3.18 -10.52 34.18
N GLY A 444 3.32 -11.32 33.12
CA GLY A 444 2.62 -12.60 32.99
C GLY A 444 3.36 -13.58 32.09
N VAL A 445 3.15 -14.87 32.32
CA VAL A 445 3.58 -15.92 31.40
C VAL A 445 2.39 -16.32 30.54
N THR A 446 2.52 -16.12 29.23
CA THR A 446 1.46 -16.43 28.26
C THR A 446 1.82 -17.69 27.48
N ILE A 447 0.91 -18.65 27.43
CA ILE A 447 0.96 -19.76 26.47
C ILE A 447 0.01 -19.41 25.32
N SER A 448 0.57 -19.27 24.13
CA SER A 448 -0.17 -19.01 22.90
C SER A 448 -0.11 -20.22 21.99
N LEU A 449 -1.26 -20.61 21.45
CA LEU A 449 -1.39 -21.61 20.39
C LEU A 449 -1.17 -20.93 19.04
N ASP A 450 -0.56 -21.62 18.08
CA ASP A 450 -0.15 -21.01 16.81
C ASP A 450 -1.33 -20.56 15.90
N ASN A 451 -2.59 -20.86 16.25
CA ASN A 451 -3.77 -20.60 15.42
C ASN A 451 -5.01 -19.98 16.12
N GLU A 452 -4.96 -19.56 17.40
CA GLU A 452 -6.11 -18.94 18.08
C GLU A 452 -5.77 -17.67 18.89
N ASP A 453 -6.74 -16.77 19.05
CA ASP A 453 -6.66 -15.62 19.98
C ASP A 453 -6.73 -16.04 21.47
N GLU A 454 -6.90 -17.34 21.76
CA GLU A 454 -6.84 -17.89 23.11
C GLU A 454 -5.40 -17.88 23.66
N ASN A 455 -5.19 -17.06 24.68
CA ASN A 455 -3.94 -16.94 25.39
C ASN A 455 -4.14 -17.38 26.83
N TYR A 456 -3.48 -18.46 27.25
CA TYR A 456 -3.47 -18.86 28.66
C TYR A 456 -2.46 -18.00 29.40
N VAL A 457 -2.93 -17.10 30.27
CA VAL A 457 -2.08 -16.18 31.04
C VAL A 457 -1.97 -16.68 32.47
N PHE A 458 -0.75 -16.96 32.91
CA PHE A 458 -0.43 -17.32 34.28
C PHE A 458 0.02 -16.10 35.07
N CYS A 459 -0.57 -15.89 36.24
CA CYS A 459 -0.33 -14.78 37.15
C CYS A 459 0.33 -15.25 38.46
N PRO A 460 1.10 -14.39 39.17
CA PRO A 460 1.48 -14.66 40.54
C PRO A 460 0.18 -14.70 41.37
N ASP A 461 -0.06 -15.79 42.11
CA ASP A 461 -1.24 -16.04 42.99
C ASP A 461 -2.50 -16.72 42.38
N SER A 462 -2.48 -17.18 41.13
CA SER A 462 -3.55 -18.02 40.58
C SER A 462 -3.42 -19.51 40.98
N TYR A 463 -4.51 -20.14 41.44
CA TYR A 463 -4.59 -21.59 41.68
C TYR A 463 -4.48 -22.37 40.35
N MET A 464 -3.77 -23.50 40.36
CA MET A 464 -3.23 -24.13 39.14
C MET A 464 -3.90 -25.46 38.79
N GLU A 465 -4.32 -25.59 37.53
CA GLU A 465 -4.68 -26.87 36.89
C GLU A 465 -3.70 -27.18 35.76
N THR A 466 -3.44 -28.48 35.52
CA THR A 466 -2.62 -28.96 34.40
C THR A 466 -3.31 -28.65 33.08
N LEU A 467 -2.62 -27.94 32.18
CA LEU A 467 -3.13 -27.62 30.86
C LEU A 467 -2.81 -28.77 29.89
N ILE A 468 -3.80 -29.20 29.09
CA ILE A 468 -3.64 -30.26 28.09
C ILE A 468 -3.82 -29.67 26.69
N LEU A 469 -2.77 -29.70 25.87
CA LEU A 469 -2.76 -29.17 24.50
C LEU A 469 -2.48 -30.27 23.49
N ASN A 470 -3.13 -30.21 22.33
CA ASN A 470 -2.99 -31.23 21.26
C ASN A 470 -2.26 -30.67 20.02
N GLU A 471 -1.64 -29.49 20.13
CA GLU A 471 -0.98 -28.77 19.04
C GLU A 471 0.25 -27.98 19.54
N ASP A 472 1.05 -27.48 18.60
CA ASP A 472 2.24 -26.68 18.88
C ASP A 472 1.89 -25.43 19.69
N PHE A 473 2.72 -25.12 20.70
CA PHE A 473 2.48 -23.99 21.59
C PHE A 473 3.76 -23.20 21.86
N THR A 474 3.56 -21.91 22.12
CA THR A 474 4.63 -20.96 22.40
C THR A 474 4.45 -20.38 23.80
N VAL A 475 5.49 -20.49 24.63
CA VAL A 475 5.55 -19.90 25.97
C VAL A 475 6.27 -18.56 25.89
N THR A 476 5.58 -17.47 26.22
CA THR A 476 6.13 -16.11 26.20
C THR A 476 6.04 -15.47 27.57
N HIS A 477 7.17 -14.95 28.07
CA HIS A 477 7.18 -14.12 29.29
C HIS A 477 7.09 -12.64 28.91
N ARG A 478 5.96 -11.99 29.22
CA ARG A 478 5.69 -10.58 28.88
C ARG A 478 6.06 -9.66 30.05
N LEU A 479 6.73 -8.54 29.73
CA LEU A 479 7.12 -7.48 30.68
C LEU A 479 6.77 -6.12 30.05
N TYR A 480 5.78 -5.40 30.60
CA TYR A 480 5.37 -4.10 30.06
C TYR A 480 6.19 -2.93 30.69
N SER A 481 7.29 -2.59 30.02
CA SER A 481 8.03 -1.30 29.92
C SER A 481 8.43 -0.42 31.14
N SER A 482 9.64 0.14 30.96
CA SER A 482 10.23 1.41 31.44
C SER A 482 10.48 1.62 32.94
N ASN A 483 11.75 1.42 33.30
CA ASN A 483 12.49 1.93 34.47
C ASN A 483 12.43 1.13 35.80
N TYR A 484 13.64 0.76 36.23
CA TYR A 484 14.11 0.13 37.48
C TYR A 484 13.80 -1.35 37.75
N PHE A 485 14.81 -2.02 38.31
CA PHE A 485 14.98 -3.47 38.53
C PHE A 485 13.77 -4.15 39.21
N LYS A 486 12.92 -4.86 38.44
CA LYS A 486 11.85 -5.74 38.96
C LYS A 486 12.25 -7.21 38.82
N ARG A 487 11.96 -8.07 39.81
CA ARG A 487 12.24 -9.52 39.75
C ARG A 487 10.97 -10.28 39.38
N SER A 488 11.10 -11.19 38.43
CA SER A 488 10.05 -12.13 38.02
C SER A 488 10.72 -13.45 37.67
N ASN A 489 10.39 -14.52 38.39
CA ASN A 489 10.92 -15.86 38.20
C ASN A 489 9.78 -16.86 38.01
N PHE A 490 9.85 -17.68 36.96
CA PHE A 490 8.91 -18.79 36.75
C PHE A 490 9.60 -20.11 36.41
N SER A 491 8.93 -21.22 36.73
CA SER A 491 9.28 -22.59 36.33
C SER A 491 8.05 -23.30 35.79
N LEU A 492 8.12 -23.78 34.55
CA LEU A 492 7.04 -24.48 33.85
C LEU A 492 7.56 -25.82 33.31
N LYS A 493 6.85 -26.92 33.57
CA LYS A 493 7.14 -28.26 33.06
C LYS A 493 6.18 -28.66 31.95
N TYR A 494 6.68 -29.43 30.98
CA TYR A 494 5.83 -30.03 29.94
C TYR A 494 6.23 -31.48 29.61
N GLN A 495 5.27 -32.29 29.15
CA GLN A 495 5.47 -33.70 28.74
C GLN A 495 4.52 -34.10 27.58
N ILE A 496 5.00 -34.88 26.59
CA ILE A 496 4.25 -35.30 25.39
C ILE A 496 3.97 -36.82 25.36
N GLU A 497 2.73 -37.27 25.08
CA GLU A 497 2.26 -38.69 25.02
C GLU A 497 1.58 -39.09 23.67
N SER A 498 1.58 -40.37 23.22
CA SER A 498 1.05 -40.88 21.91
C SER A 498 0.11 -42.13 21.99
N PRO A 499 -0.82 -42.46 21.03
CA PRO A 499 -1.91 -43.47 21.15
C PRO A 499 -1.74 -44.81 20.36
N LEU A 500 -2.56 -45.84 20.69
CA LEU A 500 -2.62 -47.24 20.15
C LEU A 500 -3.73 -47.48 19.09
N CYS A 501 -3.57 -48.50 18.20
CA CYS A 501 -4.42 -48.81 17.02
C CYS A 501 -5.88 -49.26 17.31
N SER A 502 -6.85 -48.81 16.49
CA SER A 502 -8.30 -49.17 16.54
C SER A 502 -8.81 -49.78 15.23
N GLN A 503 -9.79 -50.70 15.31
CA GLN A 503 -10.06 -51.77 14.33
C GLN A 503 -10.92 -51.45 13.07
N GLU A 504 -11.34 -50.22 12.78
CA GLU A 504 -12.31 -50.02 11.68
C GLU A 504 -11.76 -49.47 10.34
N ASP A 505 -10.53 -48.93 10.27
CA ASP A 505 -9.99 -48.34 9.02
C ASP A 505 -8.56 -48.79 8.67
N THR A 506 -8.11 -49.93 9.22
CA THR A 506 -6.72 -50.38 9.06
C THR A 506 -6.60 -51.83 8.58
N TYR A 507 -5.79 -52.07 7.56
CA TYR A 507 -5.31 -53.38 7.15
C TYR A 507 -4.13 -53.79 8.03
N LYS A 508 -4.20 -54.99 8.60
CA LYS A 508 -3.15 -55.48 9.50
C LYS A 508 -2.22 -56.42 8.75
N CYS A 509 -0.95 -56.02 8.61
CA CYS A 509 0.11 -56.88 8.10
C CYS A 509 0.31 -58.09 9.03
N ASN A 510 0.88 -59.16 8.47
CA ASN A 510 1.11 -60.41 9.22
C ASN A 510 2.12 -60.25 10.38
N ASP A 511 2.96 -59.23 10.33
CA ASP A 511 3.92 -58.86 11.39
C ASP A 511 3.30 -58.04 12.53
N GLY A 512 2.03 -57.64 12.40
CA GLY A 512 1.30 -56.85 13.38
C GLY A 512 1.26 -55.35 13.09
N THR A 513 1.92 -54.87 12.03
CA THR A 513 1.86 -53.48 11.56
C THR A 513 0.47 -53.15 11.04
N CYS A 514 -0.05 -51.96 11.36
CA CYS A 514 -1.36 -51.50 10.90
C CYS A 514 -1.19 -50.43 9.82
N LEU A 515 -1.74 -50.70 8.62
CA LEU A 515 -1.73 -49.84 7.45
C LEU A 515 -3.12 -49.26 7.20
N LEU A 516 -3.20 -48.08 6.59
CA LEU A 516 -4.48 -47.48 6.16
C LEU A 516 -4.94 -48.08 4.84
N GLN A 517 -6.25 -48.04 4.55
CA GLN A 517 -6.80 -48.57 3.30
C GLN A 517 -6.22 -47.92 2.02
N SER A 518 -5.67 -46.70 2.13
CA SER A 518 -4.99 -45.98 1.05
C SER A 518 -3.57 -46.50 0.75
N GLN A 519 -3.04 -47.37 1.61
CA GLN A 519 -1.70 -47.98 1.54
C GLN A 519 -1.81 -49.44 1.11
N ILE A 520 -2.76 -49.75 0.24
CA ILE A 520 -2.98 -51.09 -0.32
C ILE A 520 -3.07 -50.90 -1.82
N CYS A 521 -2.23 -51.60 -2.58
CA CYS A 521 -2.10 -51.43 -4.03
C CYS A 521 -1.72 -50.00 -4.45
N ASP A 522 -0.89 -49.31 -3.65
CA ASP A 522 -0.41 -47.97 -3.93
C ASP A 522 0.95 -47.96 -4.67
N GLY A 523 1.51 -49.15 -4.89
CA GLY A 523 2.75 -49.37 -5.61
C GLY A 523 4.01 -49.30 -4.75
N THR A 524 3.87 -49.27 -3.42
CA THR A 524 4.98 -49.21 -2.47
C THR A 524 4.80 -50.30 -1.41
N GLU A 525 5.78 -51.19 -1.23
CA GLU A 525 5.69 -52.25 -0.21
C GLU A 525 5.80 -51.67 1.21
N GLN A 526 4.69 -51.66 1.96
CA GLN A 526 4.63 -51.22 3.36
C GLN A 526 4.50 -52.35 4.36
N CYS A 527 3.98 -53.52 3.97
CA CYS A 527 4.15 -54.72 4.78
C CYS A 527 5.54 -55.33 4.56
N SER A 528 6.13 -55.86 5.64
CA SER A 528 7.44 -56.52 5.62
C SER A 528 7.52 -57.70 4.63
N ASP A 529 6.37 -58.26 4.25
CA ASP A 529 6.20 -59.36 3.30
C ASP A 529 5.59 -58.91 1.96
N GLY A 530 5.38 -57.60 1.74
CA GLY A 530 4.80 -57.03 0.51
C GLY A 530 3.34 -57.41 0.24
N ALA A 531 2.65 -57.98 1.24
CA ALA A 531 1.29 -58.49 1.10
C ALA A 531 0.25 -57.42 0.74
N ASP A 532 0.55 -56.15 1.03
CA ASP A 532 -0.23 -54.96 0.66
C ASP A 532 -0.27 -54.68 -0.85
N GLU A 533 0.65 -55.25 -1.63
CA GLU A 533 0.75 -55.06 -3.08
C GLU A 533 0.37 -56.32 -3.89
N GLU A 534 -0.06 -57.39 -3.22
CA GLU A 534 -0.47 -58.62 -3.88
C GLU A 534 -1.94 -58.62 -4.31
N ASN A 535 -2.22 -59.17 -5.51
CA ASN A 535 -3.58 -59.42 -6.03
C ASN A 535 -4.42 -58.17 -6.38
N CYS A 536 -3.76 -57.08 -6.76
CA CYS A 536 -4.36 -55.82 -7.25
C CYS A 536 -4.92 -55.98 -8.69
N GLY A 537 -5.96 -56.78 -8.89
CA GLY A 537 -6.47 -57.13 -10.22
C GLY A 537 -6.86 -55.90 -11.08
N ASN A 538 -6.15 -55.66 -12.18
CA ASN A 538 -6.41 -54.76 -13.33
C ASN A 538 -7.31 -53.52 -13.09
N ARG A 539 -7.21 -52.88 -11.92
CA ARG A 539 -7.83 -51.60 -11.64
C ARG A 539 -6.89 -50.55 -12.22
N ARG A 540 -7.34 -49.89 -13.30
CA ARG A 540 -6.74 -48.64 -13.76
C ARG A 540 -6.61 -47.71 -12.55
N VAL A 541 -5.39 -47.31 -12.22
CA VAL A 541 -5.14 -46.20 -11.30
C VAL A 541 -5.63 -44.93 -11.99
N ILE A 542 -6.91 -44.62 -11.81
CA ILE A 542 -7.40 -43.26 -11.98
C ILE A 542 -6.79 -42.52 -10.81
N ILE A 543 -5.81 -41.64 -11.06
CA ILE A 543 -5.23 -40.79 -10.02
C ILE A 543 -6.33 -39.81 -9.60
N HIS A 544 -7.17 -40.22 -8.65
CA HIS A 544 -8.29 -39.45 -8.11
C HIS A 544 -7.82 -38.24 -7.27
N ASP A 545 -6.51 -38.13 -6.98
CA ASP A 545 -5.95 -37.18 -6.02
C ASP A 545 -5.12 -36.02 -6.61
N LEU A 546 -4.92 -35.96 -7.94
CA LEU A 546 -4.22 -34.83 -8.58
C LEU A 546 -4.99 -33.51 -8.38
N ASP A 547 -6.31 -33.57 -8.48
CA ASP A 547 -7.17 -32.42 -8.25
C ASP A 547 -7.14 -31.97 -6.78
N ILE A 548 -7.06 -32.91 -5.84
CA ILE A 548 -6.95 -32.60 -4.41
C ILE A 548 -5.62 -31.91 -4.13
N SER A 549 -4.50 -32.46 -4.61
CA SER A 549 -3.17 -31.86 -4.44
C SER A 549 -3.05 -30.48 -5.12
N ARG A 550 -3.68 -30.32 -6.29
CA ARG A 550 -3.80 -29.02 -6.98
C ARG A 550 -4.59 -28.01 -6.14
N ILE A 551 -5.73 -28.42 -5.58
CA ILE A 551 -6.56 -27.59 -4.71
C ILE A 551 -5.81 -27.21 -3.43
N ASN A 552 -5.11 -28.14 -2.79
CA ASN A 552 -4.29 -27.90 -1.62
C ASN A 552 -3.19 -26.87 -1.92
N GLY A 553 -2.52 -27.00 -3.07
CA GLY A 553 -1.54 -26.01 -3.53
C GLY A 553 -2.15 -24.62 -3.74
N ILE A 554 -3.34 -24.54 -4.35
CA ILE A 554 -4.06 -23.25 -4.54
C ILE A 554 -4.43 -22.65 -3.17
N GLN A 555 -4.94 -23.46 -2.25
CA GLN A 555 -5.26 -23.02 -0.89
C GLN A 555 -4.02 -22.55 -0.14
N TRP A 556 -2.89 -23.23 -0.29
CA TRP A 556 -1.61 -22.80 0.26
C TRP A 556 -1.19 -21.43 -0.28
N LEU A 557 -1.27 -21.21 -1.61
CA LEU A 557 -0.99 -19.90 -2.21
C LEU A 557 -1.89 -18.81 -1.63
N LYS A 558 -3.19 -19.08 -1.53
CA LYS A 558 -4.17 -18.14 -0.97
C LYS A 558 -3.94 -17.87 0.51
N LYS A 559 -3.56 -18.87 1.32
CA LYS A 559 -3.20 -18.69 2.74
C LYS A 559 -1.98 -17.78 2.92
N LYS A 560 -1.06 -17.76 1.95
CA LYS A 560 0.12 -16.87 1.95
C LYS A 560 -0.17 -15.47 1.37
N TRP A 561 -1.35 -15.24 0.83
CA TRP A 561 -1.75 -13.96 0.27
C TRP A 561 -2.37 -13.04 1.33
N SER A 562 -2.07 -11.75 1.26
CA SER A 562 -2.72 -10.71 2.08
C SER A 562 -3.43 -9.69 1.20
N SER A 563 -4.61 -9.23 1.63
CA SER A 563 -5.35 -8.15 0.97
C SER A 563 -4.56 -6.84 0.91
N ALA A 564 -3.75 -6.56 1.94
CA ALA A 564 -2.92 -5.36 2.05
C ALA A 564 -1.60 -5.46 1.26
N SER A 565 -0.86 -6.56 1.42
CA SER A 565 0.53 -6.71 0.94
C SER A 565 0.69 -7.67 -0.25
N GLY A 566 -0.38 -8.35 -0.65
CA GLY A 566 -0.35 -9.38 -1.70
C GLY A 566 0.59 -10.52 -1.36
N TRP A 567 1.32 -11.00 -2.38
CA TRP A 567 2.44 -11.95 -2.22
C TRP A 567 3.80 -11.25 -2.25
N GLN A 568 3.85 -9.93 -2.01
CA GLN A 568 5.07 -9.13 -2.03
C GLN A 568 5.87 -9.33 -3.34
N GLU A 569 7.13 -9.75 -3.28
CA GLU A 569 7.97 -9.99 -4.46
C GLU A 569 7.47 -11.17 -5.31
N ASN A 570 6.71 -12.11 -4.73
CA ASN A 570 6.24 -13.31 -5.40
C ASN A 570 4.90 -13.13 -6.14
N THR A 571 4.33 -11.93 -6.20
CA THR A 571 3.02 -11.69 -6.85
C THR A 571 2.98 -12.18 -8.30
N HIS A 572 4.03 -11.97 -9.09
CA HIS A 572 4.09 -12.46 -10.47
C HIS A 572 4.05 -14.00 -10.55
N ARG A 573 4.72 -14.70 -9.62
CA ARG A 573 4.70 -16.17 -9.52
C ARG A 573 3.33 -16.67 -9.07
N GLY A 574 2.77 -16.09 -8.00
CA GLY A 574 1.47 -16.48 -7.47
C GLY A 574 0.36 -16.33 -8.51
N MET A 575 0.38 -15.21 -9.24
CA MET A 575 -0.56 -14.95 -10.33
C MET A 575 -0.42 -15.95 -11.48
N THR A 576 0.81 -16.21 -11.92
CA THR A 576 1.05 -17.17 -13.01
C THR A 576 0.59 -18.58 -12.61
N ALA A 577 0.97 -19.03 -11.41
CA ALA A 577 0.58 -20.33 -10.88
C ALA A 577 -0.93 -20.47 -10.76
N LEU A 578 -1.61 -19.50 -10.11
CA LEU A 578 -3.05 -19.52 -9.89
C LEU A 578 -3.85 -19.61 -11.19
N PHE A 579 -3.45 -18.85 -12.21
CA PHE A 579 -4.17 -18.83 -13.49
C PHE A 579 -3.90 -20.07 -14.35
N LEU A 580 -2.69 -20.63 -14.29
CA LEU A 580 -2.41 -21.92 -14.93
C LEU A 580 -3.12 -23.08 -14.20
N ALA A 581 -3.25 -23.01 -12.88
CA ALA A 581 -3.96 -23.97 -12.04
C ALA A 581 -5.48 -24.01 -12.27
N ARG A 582 -6.05 -22.93 -12.83
CA ARG A 582 -7.48 -22.75 -12.99
C ARG A 582 -8.07 -23.70 -14.02
N ASP A 583 -9.24 -24.23 -13.70
CA ASP A 583 -10.04 -25.05 -14.60
C ASP A 583 -10.67 -24.18 -15.72
N LYS A 584 -10.80 -24.76 -16.92
CA LYS A 584 -11.34 -24.13 -18.13
C LYS A 584 -12.79 -23.64 -17.97
N GLN A 585 -13.53 -24.10 -16.96
CA GLN A 585 -14.95 -23.77 -16.76
C GLN A 585 -15.22 -22.46 -15.99
N LEU A 586 -14.25 -21.90 -15.28
CA LEU A 586 -14.44 -20.74 -14.40
C LEU A 586 -14.37 -19.40 -15.17
N LYS A 587 -15.51 -18.92 -15.67
CA LYS A 587 -15.60 -17.77 -16.60
C LYS A 587 -15.32 -16.37 -16.02
N ASN A 588 -15.53 -16.11 -14.73
CA ASN A 588 -15.40 -14.77 -14.13
C ASN A 588 -14.45 -14.73 -12.93
N LEU A 589 -13.67 -13.66 -12.82
CA LEU A 589 -12.82 -13.41 -11.64
C LEU A 589 -13.69 -13.01 -10.43
N ASN A 590 -13.42 -13.62 -9.27
CA ASN A 590 -14.04 -13.19 -8.01
C ASN A 590 -13.37 -11.89 -7.48
N THR A 591 -13.88 -11.30 -6.39
CA THR A 591 -13.35 -10.03 -5.85
C THR A 591 -11.90 -10.16 -5.35
N GLU A 592 -11.55 -11.30 -4.74
CA GLU A 592 -10.21 -11.62 -4.26
C GLU A 592 -9.20 -11.67 -5.43
N GLU A 593 -9.52 -12.39 -6.50
CA GLU A 593 -8.71 -12.50 -7.72
C GLU A 593 -8.57 -11.16 -8.43
N LYS A 594 -9.64 -10.35 -8.48
CA LYS A 594 -9.57 -8.97 -9.02
C LYS A 594 -8.59 -8.12 -8.23
N LEU A 595 -8.56 -8.27 -6.91
CA LEU A 595 -7.60 -7.57 -6.05
C LEU A 595 -6.17 -8.05 -6.29
N MET A 596 -5.95 -9.36 -6.44
CA MET A 596 -4.64 -9.94 -6.80
C MET A 596 -4.12 -9.41 -8.14
N VAL A 597 -4.99 -9.34 -9.17
CA VAL A 597 -4.65 -8.73 -10.48
C VAL A 597 -4.26 -7.26 -10.31
N LYS A 598 -4.97 -6.51 -9.46
CA LYS A 598 -4.65 -5.09 -9.22
C LYS A 598 -3.33 -4.90 -8.49
N GLN A 599 -3.00 -5.77 -7.55
CA GLN A 599 -1.68 -5.78 -6.89
C GLN A 599 -0.56 -6.06 -7.91
N LEU A 600 -0.74 -7.01 -8.83
CA LEU A 600 0.21 -7.30 -9.92
C LEU A 600 0.47 -6.05 -10.79
N GLU A 601 -0.58 -5.31 -11.14
CA GLU A 601 -0.47 -4.08 -11.92
C GLU A 601 0.27 -2.98 -11.21
N VAL A 602 -0.10 -2.71 -9.95
CA VAL A 602 0.58 -1.73 -9.13
C VAL A 602 2.06 -2.09 -9.09
N GLN A 603 2.40 -3.33 -8.71
CA GLN A 603 3.79 -3.76 -8.60
C GLN A 603 4.56 -3.64 -9.92
N THR A 604 3.97 -4.04 -11.06
CA THR A 604 4.59 -3.88 -12.38
C THR A 604 4.91 -2.40 -12.67
N LEU A 605 3.97 -1.50 -12.37
CA LEU A 605 4.13 -0.06 -12.58
C LEU A 605 5.20 0.55 -11.67
N LEU A 606 5.36 0.07 -10.43
CA LEU A 606 6.40 0.52 -9.51
C LEU A 606 7.81 0.28 -10.05
N TYR A 607 8.04 -0.88 -10.65
CA TYR A 607 9.32 -1.17 -11.30
C TYR A 607 9.60 -0.23 -12.48
N LEU A 608 8.56 0.28 -13.15
CA LEU A 608 8.70 1.28 -14.22
C LEU A 608 8.95 2.70 -13.69
N LEU A 609 8.43 3.02 -12.50
CA LEU A 609 8.56 4.34 -11.84
C LEU A 609 9.94 4.56 -11.21
N ARG A 610 10.56 3.53 -10.62
CA ARG A 610 11.86 3.61 -9.88
C ARG A 610 13.11 3.75 -10.77
N LYS A 611 13.06 4.61 -11.80
CA LYS A 611 14.09 4.77 -12.84
C LYS A 611 15.52 5.03 -12.33
N ASP A 612 15.66 5.62 -11.14
CA ASP A 612 16.94 6.13 -10.65
C ASP A 612 17.61 5.26 -9.56
N THR A 613 16.94 4.23 -9.03
CA THR A 613 17.46 3.43 -7.90
C THR A 613 17.53 1.92 -8.16
N TYR A 614 16.65 1.35 -9.01
CA TYR A 614 16.69 -0.08 -9.36
C TYR A 614 16.12 -0.29 -10.77
N ARG A 615 16.99 -0.59 -11.74
CA ARG A 615 16.54 -0.93 -13.11
C ARG A 615 15.87 -2.30 -13.10
N ILE A 616 14.66 -2.40 -13.68
CA ILE A 616 14.01 -3.69 -13.90
C ILE A 616 14.91 -4.57 -14.79
N THR A 617 15.24 -5.77 -14.32
CA THR A 617 16.03 -6.71 -15.13
C THR A 617 15.16 -7.34 -16.22
N THR A 618 15.77 -7.74 -17.33
CA THR A 618 15.07 -8.47 -18.42
C THR A 618 14.30 -9.69 -17.88
N ASN A 619 14.86 -10.40 -16.90
CA ASN A 619 14.21 -11.55 -16.26
C ASN A 619 12.97 -11.15 -15.46
N GLN A 620 13.06 -10.09 -14.65
CA GLN A 620 11.92 -9.58 -13.88
C GLN A 620 10.81 -9.10 -14.81
N LEU A 621 11.15 -8.34 -15.86
CA LEU A 621 10.18 -7.92 -16.87
C LEU A 621 9.50 -9.12 -17.54
N SER A 622 10.27 -10.16 -17.90
CA SER A 622 9.74 -11.38 -18.49
C SER A 622 8.72 -12.09 -17.59
N MET A 623 9.00 -12.14 -16.28
CA MET A 623 8.08 -12.72 -15.30
C MET A 623 6.79 -11.89 -15.14
N PHE A 624 6.86 -10.56 -15.16
CA PHE A 624 5.67 -9.70 -15.16
C PHE A 624 4.87 -9.84 -16.45
N VAL A 625 5.53 -9.91 -17.62
CA VAL A 625 4.87 -10.14 -18.92
C VAL A 625 4.10 -11.46 -18.91
N ASN A 626 4.72 -12.55 -18.43
CA ASN A 626 4.06 -13.85 -18.29
C ASN A 626 2.86 -13.78 -17.33
N ALA A 627 3.02 -13.15 -16.16
CA ALA A 627 1.94 -13.02 -15.18
C ALA A 627 0.77 -12.16 -15.71
N LEU A 628 1.06 -11.07 -16.43
CA LEU A 628 0.05 -10.23 -17.07
C LEU A 628 -0.68 -11.00 -18.16
N THR A 629 0.05 -11.72 -19.01
CA THR A 629 -0.54 -12.56 -20.06
C THR A 629 -1.43 -13.65 -19.46
N ALA A 630 -0.94 -14.33 -18.41
CA ALA A 630 -1.67 -15.39 -17.73
C ALA A 630 -2.95 -14.88 -17.03
N SER A 631 -2.89 -13.68 -16.46
CA SER A 631 -4.03 -13.02 -15.82
C SER A 631 -4.91 -12.23 -16.78
N CYS A 632 -4.77 -12.44 -18.09
CA CYS A 632 -5.52 -11.79 -19.16
C CYS A 632 -5.46 -10.25 -19.13
N GLN A 633 -4.31 -9.73 -18.71
CA GLN A 633 -3.95 -8.33 -18.90
C GLN A 633 -3.21 -8.15 -20.21
N ASN A 634 -3.36 -6.98 -20.83
CA ASN A 634 -2.72 -6.69 -22.11
C ASN A 634 -1.33 -6.05 -21.88
N PRO A 635 -0.22 -6.80 -21.99
CA PRO A 635 1.12 -6.23 -21.82
C PRO A 635 1.56 -5.32 -22.98
N ARG A 636 0.92 -5.37 -24.16
CA ARG A 636 1.19 -4.47 -25.29
C ARG A 636 0.58 -3.08 -25.10
N ASN A 637 -0.46 -2.99 -24.27
CA ASN A 637 -1.08 -1.73 -23.88
C ASN A 637 -1.29 -1.70 -22.36
N PHE A 638 -0.19 -1.81 -21.62
CA PHE A 638 -0.17 -1.71 -20.18
C PHE A 638 -0.18 -0.23 -19.79
N TYR A 639 -1.37 0.36 -19.65
CA TYR A 639 -1.55 1.78 -19.31
C TYR A 639 -0.78 2.75 -20.24
N GLY A 640 -0.76 2.45 -21.55
CA GLY A 640 -0.02 3.23 -22.55
C GLY A 640 1.42 2.78 -22.78
N TYR A 641 1.90 1.77 -22.05
CA TYR A 641 3.22 1.16 -22.24
C TYR A 641 3.12 -0.16 -23.00
N ASP A 642 3.98 -0.33 -23.99
CA ASP A 642 4.20 -1.61 -24.66
C ASP A 642 5.36 -2.34 -23.99
N LEU A 643 5.04 -3.17 -22.99
CA LEU A 643 6.02 -3.95 -22.24
C LEU A 643 6.65 -5.04 -23.11
N ILE A 644 5.94 -5.51 -24.13
CA ILE A 644 6.45 -6.52 -25.07
C ILE A 644 7.52 -5.90 -25.96
N LYS A 645 7.25 -4.71 -26.52
CA LYS A 645 8.25 -3.95 -27.29
C LYS A 645 9.45 -3.58 -26.42
N PHE A 646 9.23 -3.19 -25.17
CA PHE A 646 10.32 -2.90 -24.25
C PHE A 646 11.19 -4.14 -23.98
N LEU A 647 10.56 -5.28 -23.68
CA LEU A 647 11.27 -6.55 -23.50
C LEU A 647 12.05 -6.95 -24.76
N ARG A 648 11.41 -6.86 -25.94
CA ARG A 648 12.04 -7.15 -27.23
C ARG A 648 13.29 -6.30 -27.47
N ASN A 649 13.19 -4.99 -27.26
CA ASN A 649 14.33 -4.09 -27.42
C ASN A 649 15.48 -4.44 -26.46
N GLU A 650 15.18 -4.78 -25.20
CA GLU A 650 16.21 -5.21 -24.24
C GLU A 650 16.88 -6.53 -24.65
N VAL A 651 16.12 -7.46 -25.24
CA VAL A 651 16.66 -8.72 -25.79
C VAL A 651 17.51 -8.49 -27.04
N GLU A 652 17.12 -7.57 -27.92
CA GLU A 652 17.84 -7.26 -29.17
C GLU A 652 19.14 -6.46 -28.93
N VAL A 653 19.15 -5.59 -27.91
CA VAL A 653 20.29 -4.70 -27.60
C VAL A 653 21.31 -5.36 -26.66
N SER A 654 20.96 -6.45 -25.99
CA SER A 654 21.84 -7.13 -25.04
C SER A 654 23.14 -7.60 -25.69
N SER A 655 24.28 -7.15 -25.17
CA SER A 655 25.61 -7.64 -25.56
C SER A 655 25.96 -9.00 -24.95
N THR A 656 25.15 -9.49 -24.00
CA THR A 656 25.29 -10.78 -23.34
C THR A 656 24.20 -11.74 -23.78
N ILE A 657 24.45 -13.05 -23.65
CA ILE A 657 23.47 -14.09 -23.99
C ILE A 657 22.23 -13.91 -23.11
N THR A 658 21.10 -13.59 -23.74
CA THR A 658 19.81 -13.43 -23.08
C THR A 658 19.32 -14.76 -22.52
N ARG A 659 18.79 -14.75 -21.28
CA ARG A 659 18.26 -15.97 -20.66
C ARG A 659 17.02 -16.51 -21.39
N PRO A 660 16.82 -17.84 -21.45
CA PRO A 660 15.67 -18.47 -22.11
C PRO A 660 14.29 -17.97 -21.68
N VAL A 661 14.13 -17.55 -20.41
CA VAL A 661 12.85 -17.04 -19.87
C VAL A 661 12.32 -15.82 -20.63
N ALA A 662 13.20 -14.99 -21.20
CA ALA A 662 12.79 -13.82 -21.99
C ALA A 662 12.20 -14.22 -23.34
N TYR A 663 12.79 -15.23 -24.00
CA TYR A 663 12.25 -15.79 -25.24
C TYR A 663 10.91 -16.50 -25.01
N LEU A 664 10.80 -17.25 -23.91
CA LEU A 664 9.54 -17.86 -23.50
C LEU A 664 8.44 -16.80 -23.28
N ALA A 665 8.75 -15.70 -22.58
CA ALA A 665 7.80 -14.62 -22.35
C ALA A 665 7.35 -13.91 -23.64
N LEU A 666 8.27 -13.65 -24.58
CA LEU A 666 7.93 -13.11 -25.90
C LEU A 666 7.02 -14.07 -26.69
N CYS A 667 7.33 -15.36 -26.67
CA CYS A 667 6.50 -16.37 -27.34
C CYS A 667 5.10 -16.48 -26.71
N ASN A 668 5.01 -16.48 -25.38
CA ASN A 668 3.75 -16.49 -24.65
C ASN A 668 2.88 -15.26 -24.96
N ALA A 669 3.50 -14.10 -25.19
CA ALA A 669 2.82 -12.88 -25.60
C ALA A 669 2.45 -12.85 -27.11
N GLY A 670 2.70 -13.92 -27.85
CA GLY A 670 2.42 -14.03 -29.28
C GLY A 670 3.33 -13.17 -30.17
N GLU A 671 4.51 -12.76 -29.68
CA GLU A 671 5.46 -11.93 -30.43
C GLU A 671 6.44 -12.79 -31.26
N THR A 672 6.90 -12.25 -32.39
CA THR A 672 7.98 -12.86 -33.19
C THR A 672 9.31 -12.70 -32.47
N LEU A 673 10.08 -13.78 -32.33
CA LEU A 673 11.39 -13.69 -31.69
C LEU A 673 12.42 -12.97 -32.57
N PRO A 674 13.43 -12.30 -31.97
CA PRO A 674 14.56 -11.74 -32.71
C PRO A 674 15.32 -12.77 -33.54
N VAL A 675 15.96 -12.36 -34.63
CA VAL A 675 16.69 -13.24 -35.57
C VAL A 675 17.73 -14.11 -34.86
N ASN A 676 18.42 -13.58 -33.85
CA ASN A 676 19.46 -14.32 -33.11
C ASN A 676 18.90 -15.27 -32.03
N ALA A 677 17.59 -15.29 -31.80
CA ALA A 677 16.98 -16.05 -30.71
C ALA A 677 17.16 -17.57 -30.87
N THR A 678 16.97 -18.12 -32.07
CA THR A 678 17.12 -19.57 -32.31
C THR A 678 18.56 -20.03 -32.11
N LYS A 679 19.54 -19.23 -32.55
CA LYS A 679 20.96 -19.48 -32.31
C LYS A 679 21.31 -19.42 -30.81
N ASN A 680 20.79 -18.43 -30.09
CA ASN A 680 21.01 -18.30 -28.65
C ASN A 680 20.38 -19.48 -27.89
N LEU A 681 19.15 -19.87 -28.23
CA LEU A 681 18.47 -21.03 -27.63
C LEU A 681 19.23 -22.33 -27.94
N SER A 682 19.67 -22.55 -29.18
CA SER A 682 20.53 -23.69 -29.56
C SER A 682 21.81 -23.74 -28.73
N SER A 683 22.43 -22.60 -28.41
CA SER A 683 23.62 -22.57 -27.56
C SER A 683 23.35 -23.08 -26.14
N PHE A 684 22.16 -22.85 -25.58
CA PHE A 684 21.76 -23.39 -24.28
C PHE A 684 21.45 -24.88 -24.33
N LEU A 685 20.83 -25.36 -25.41
CA LEU A 685 20.55 -26.80 -25.61
C LEU A 685 21.85 -27.63 -25.68
N LYS A 686 22.92 -27.05 -26.25
CA LYS A 686 24.23 -27.71 -26.42
C LYS A 686 25.10 -27.78 -25.18
N ILE A 687 24.73 -27.12 -24.09
CA ILE A 687 25.55 -27.13 -22.87
C ILE A 687 25.64 -28.57 -22.33
N ASN A 688 26.86 -29.05 -22.05
CA ASN A 688 27.03 -30.33 -21.36
C ASN A 688 26.48 -30.20 -19.93
N ALA A 689 25.41 -30.93 -19.64
CA ALA A 689 24.70 -30.91 -18.36
C ALA A 689 25.42 -31.76 -17.30
N GLU A 690 26.71 -31.51 -17.04
CA GLU A 690 27.41 -32.13 -15.91
C GLU A 690 26.89 -31.60 -14.55
N TYR A 691 26.13 -30.51 -14.54
CA TYR A 691 25.60 -29.89 -13.32
C TYR A 691 24.07 -29.71 -13.35
N PRO A 692 23.35 -29.99 -12.24
CA PRO A 692 21.88 -29.92 -12.18
C PRO A 692 21.27 -28.57 -12.59
N PHE A 693 21.91 -27.43 -12.28
CA PHE A 693 21.39 -26.11 -12.64
C PHE A 693 21.38 -25.84 -14.17
N LEU A 694 22.16 -26.59 -14.95
CA LEU A 694 22.18 -26.47 -16.40
C LEU A 694 20.95 -27.13 -17.05
N LEU A 695 20.37 -28.14 -16.39
CA LEU A 695 19.12 -28.78 -16.80
C LEU A 695 17.95 -27.80 -16.70
N ASP A 696 17.93 -26.93 -15.68
CA ASP A 696 16.88 -25.92 -15.54
C ASP A 696 16.86 -24.95 -16.72
N VAL A 697 18.05 -24.47 -17.13
CA VAL A 697 18.20 -23.53 -18.25
C VAL A 697 17.83 -24.19 -19.58
N GLN A 698 18.26 -25.44 -19.79
CA GLN A 698 17.90 -26.24 -20.96
C GLN A 698 16.39 -26.47 -21.04
N SER A 699 15.75 -26.78 -19.91
CA SER A 699 14.30 -27.01 -19.83
C SER A 699 13.51 -25.76 -20.22
N VAL A 700 13.94 -24.57 -19.77
CA VAL A 700 13.30 -23.30 -20.20
C VAL A 700 13.55 -23.01 -21.67
N ALA A 701 14.71 -23.37 -22.22
CA ALA A 701 14.99 -23.25 -23.65
C ALA A 701 14.12 -24.20 -24.49
N VAL A 702 13.91 -25.43 -24.03
CA VAL A 702 12.97 -26.40 -24.63
C VAL A 702 11.56 -25.81 -24.61
N MET A 703 11.04 -25.36 -23.46
CA MET A 703 9.71 -24.73 -23.38
C MET A 703 9.56 -23.53 -24.33
N ALA A 704 10.59 -22.69 -24.45
CA ALA A 704 10.58 -21.56 -25.36
C ALA A 704 10.48 -22.01 -26.82
N LEU A 705 11.21 -23.05 -27.23
CA LEU A 705 11.16 -23.61 -28.59
C LEU A 705 9.86 -24.37 -28.86
N SER A 706 9.34 -25.14 -27.89
CA SER A 706 8.05 -25.81 -27.99
C SER A 706 6.92 -24.82 -28.24
N CYS A 707 6.93 -23.70 -27.51
CA CYS A 707 5.99 -22.59 -27.72
C CYS A 707 6.05 -22.04 -29.16
N LEU A 708 7.24 -21.97 -29.78
CA LEU A 708 7.38 -21.54 -31.17
C LEU A 708 6.90 -22.58 -32.17
N GLN A 709 7.20 -23.86 -31.91
CA GLN A 709 6.79 -24.97 -32.77
C GLN A 709 5.26 -25.05 -32.85
N ALA A 710 4.56 -24.86 -31.74
CA ALA A 710 3.10 -24.79 -31.69
C ALA A 710 2.50 -23.60 -32.49
N ASN A 711 3.30 -22.58 -32.85
CA ASN A 711 2.84 -21.36 -33.51
C ASN A 711 2.74 -21.47 -35.06
N ASN A 712 3.27 -22.54 -35.69
CA ASN A 712 3.19 -22.75 -37.14
C ASN A 712 3.45 -21.48 -37.98
N GLN A 713 4.44 -20.66 -37.60
CA GLN A 713 4.87 -19.54 -38.45
C GLN A 713 5.65 -20.13 -39.62
N ASN A 714 4.94 -20.30 -40.75
CA ASN A 714 5.38 -20.85 -42.05
C ASN A 714 6.68 -20.22 -42.64
N SER A 715 7.32 -19.27 -41.97
CA SER A 715 8.53 -18.57 -42.38
C SER A 715 9.78 -18.89 -41.55
N LEU A 716 9.71 -19.80 -40.56
CA LEU A 716 10.85 -20.16 -39.68
C LEU A 716 11.29 -21.63 -39.75
N ASN A 717 10.69 -22.45 -40.62
CA ASN A 717 11.04 -23.88 -40.74
C ASN A 717 12.51 -24.11 -41.14
N ASP A 718 13.16 -23.17 -41.83
CA ASP A 718 14.57 -23.32 -42.23
C ASP A 718 15.58 -22.88 -41.14
N LEU A 719 15.13 -22.29 -40.02
CA LEU A 719 16.02 -21.79 -38.94
C LEU A 719 15.79 -22.42 -37.56
N PHE A 720 14.86 -23.38 -37.44
CA PHE A 720 14.59 -24.08 -36.19
C PHE A 720 15.70 -25.13 -35.91
N PRO A 721 16.32 -25.15 -34.73
CA PRO A 721 17.41 -26.09 -34.43
C PRO A 721 16.87 -27.48 -34.05
N GLN A 722 16.21 -28.16 -35.01
CA GLN A 722 15.47 -29.40 -34.79
C GLN A 722 16.33 -30.50 -34.15
N ALA A 723 17.53 -30.74 -34.70
CA ALA A 723 18.43 -31.77 -34.19
C ALA A 723 18.90 -31.48 -32.75
N ASP A 724 19.22 -30.22 -32.44
CA ASP A 724 19.64 -29.82 -31.09
C ASP A 724 18.48 -29.94 -30.09
N TYR A 725 17.26 -29.62 -30.53
CA TYR A 725 16.04 -29.70 -29.74
C TYR A 725 15.70 -31.16 -29.40
N GLU A 726 15.67 -32.04 -30.41
CA GLU A 726 15.39 -33.47 -30.21
C GLU A 726 16.44 -34.14 -29.31
N GLU A 727 17.71 -33.81 -29.50
CA GLU A 727 18.79 -34.34 -28.66
C GLU A 727 18.68 -33.84 -27.21
N ALA A 728 18.33 -32.57 -27.00
CA ALA A 728 18.11 -32.04 -25.65
C ALA A 728 16.92 -32.72 -24.96
N VAL A 729 15.78 -32.87 -25.64
CA VAL A 729 14.60 -33.58 -25.11
C VAL A 729 14.94 -35.03 -24.77
N LYS A 730 15.68 -35.72 -25.64
CA LYS A 730 16.15 -37.09 -25.37
C LYS A 730 17.05 -37.16 -24.15
N LYS A 731 18.02 -36.24 -24.01
CA LYS A 731 18.90 -36.16 -22.84
C LYS A 731 18.12 -35.91 -21.56
N LEU A 732 17.17 -34.98 -21.56
CA LEU A 732 16.34 -34.70 -20.38
C LEU A 732 15.67 -35.97 -19.86
N LYS A 733 15.09 -36.80 -20.73
CA LYS A 733 14.47 -38.09 -20.33
C LYS A 733 15.46 -39.04 -19.63
N GLN A 734 16.71 -39.09 -20.11
CA GLN A 734 17.75 -39.99 -19.58
C GLN A 734 18.26 -39.59 -18.18
N PHE A 735 18.01 -38.36 -17.73
CA PHE A 735 18.44 -37.89 -16.42
C PHE A 735 17.46 -38.23 -15.28
N GLN A 736 16.36 -38.91 -15.56
CA GLN A 736 15.44 -39.35 -14.51
C GLN A 736 16.11 -40.43 -13.65
N ILE A 737 16.12 -40.25 -12.33
CA ILE A 737 16.68 -41.23 -11.39
C ILE A 737 15.57 -42.20 -10.91
N GLU A 738 15.95 -43.24 -10.16
CA GLU A 738 15.03 -44.33 -9.79
C GLU A 738 13.78 -43.88 -9.01
N ASP A 739 13.92 -42.84 -8.18
CA ASP A 739 12.82 -42.22 -7.41
C ASP A 739 11.84 -41.39 -8.25
N GLY A 740 12.10 -41.27 -9.56
CA GLY A 740 11.29 -40.50 -10.52
C GLY A 740 11.67 -39.02 -10.62
N SER A 741 12.58 -38.52 -9.79
CA SER A 741 13.02 -37.13 -9.79
C SER A 741 14.13 -36.85 -10.81
N PHE A 742 14.46 -35.58 -10.99
CA PHE A 742 15.61 -35.09 -11.78
C PHE A 742 16.61 -34.36 -10.86
N GLY A 743 16.80 -34.86 -9.64
CA GLY A 743 17.80 -34.38 -8.68
C GLY A 743 17.21 -33.59 -7.51
N ASN A 744 16.50 -32.49 -7.77
CA ASN A 744 15.78 -31.73 -6.73
C ASN A 744 14.37 -31.37 -7.20
N VAL A 745 13.48 -30.99 -6.28
CA VAL A 745 12.07 -30.70 -6.59
C VAL A 745 11.88 -29.64 -7.68
N TYR A 746 12.72 -28.59 -7.70
CA TYR A 746 12.60 -27.50 -8.67
C TYR A 746 13.03 -27.94 -10.08
N THR A 747 14.15 -28.66 -10.16
CA THR A 747 14.65 -29.25 -11.41
C THR A 747 13.68 -30.32 -11.91
N THR A 748 13.15 -31.17 -11.03
CA THR A 748 12.11 -32.14 -11.36
C THR A 748 10.89 -31.45 -11.96
N ALA A 749 10.38 -30.37 -11.33
CA ALA A 749 9.23 -29.65 -11.85
C ALA A 749 9.50 -28.98 -13.20
N ILE A 750 10.66 -28.33 -13.38
CA ILE A 750 10.95 -27.60 -14.63
C ILE A 750 11.24 -28.54 -15.80
N VAL A 751 11.93 -29.66 -15.57
CA VAL A 751 12.17 -30.70 -16.58
C VAL A 751 10.85 -31.36 -16.96
N THR A 752 10.01 -31.70 -15.98
CA THR A 752 8.67 -32.26 -16.23
C THR A 752 7.81 -31.30 -17.06
N GLN A 753 7.86 -29.99 -16.80
CA GLN A 753 7.15 -28.99 -17.64
C GLN A 753 7.70 -28.94 -19.07
N ALA A 754 9.01 -29.03 -19.25
CA ALA A 754 9.62 -29.04 -20.58
C ALA A 754 9.25 -30.29 -21.38
N LEU A 755 9.28 -31.48 -20.75
CA LEU A 755 8.85 -32.73 -21.37
C LEU A 755 7.35 -32.74 -21.68
N LEU A 756 6.53 -32.16 -20.80
CA LEU A 756 5.10 -31.96 -21.06
C LEU A 756 4.87 -31.02 -22.26
N SER A 757 5.57 -29.88 -22.32
CA SER A 757 5.45 -28.92 -23.43
C SER A 757 5.92 -29.46 -24.79
N SER A 758 6.72 -30.53 -24.79
CA SER A 758 7.25 -31.19 -25.99
C SER A 758 6.45 -32.45 -26.37
N ASP A 759 5.25 -32.59 -25.83
CA ASP A 759 4.33 -33.72 -26.04
C ASP A 759 4.92 -35.10 -25.69
N GLN A 760 5.91 -35.15 -24.79
CA GLN A 760 6.57 -36.39 -24.38
C GLN A 760 5.90 -37.09 -23.19
N GLN A 761 4.72 -36.65 -22.76
CA GLN A 761 4.04 -37.17 -21.56
C GLN A 761 3.81 -38.70 -21.60
N ASN A 762 3.54 -39.26 -22.78
CA ASN A 762 3.24 -40.69 -22.98
C ASN A 762 4.45 -41.49 -23.52
N SER A 763 5.65 -40.91 -23.50
CA SER A 763 6.87 -41.57 -23.97
C SER A 763 7.27 -42.69 -23.00
N GLU A 764 7.58 -43.88 -23.52
CA GLU A 764 8.05 -45.02 -22.70
C GLU A 764 9.43 -44.80 -22.09
N ASP A 765 10.23 -43.91 -22.69
CA ASP A 765 11.62 -43.64 -22.29
C ASP A 765 11.78 -42.88 -20.95
N TRP A 766 10.70 -42.52 -20.26
CA TRP A 766 10.72 -41.92 -18.92
C TRP A 766 9.36 -42.11 -18.20
N HIS A 767 9.36 -41.96 -16.88
CA HIS A 767 8.19 -42.21 -16.03
C HIS A 767 7.54 -40.90 -15.55
N TYR A 768 6.60 -40.35 -16.33
CA TYR A 768 5.83 -39.14 -15.99
C TYR A 768 5.13 -39.25 -14.62
N ASN A 769 4.42 -40.36 -14.36
CA ASN A 769 3.66 -40.53 -13.12
C ASN A 769 4.57 -40.57 -11.88
N LYS A 770 5.76 -41.20 -11.97
CA LYS A 770 6.72 -41.20 -10.86
C LYS A 770 7.22 -39.78 -10.54
N ALA A 771 7.50 -38.98 -11.57
CA ALA A 771 7.88 -37.58 -11.38
C ALA A 771 6.75 -36.77 -10.72
N ILE A 772 5.50 -36.95 -11.16
CA ILE A 772 4.35 -36.26 -10.57
C ILE A 772 4.09 -36.69 -9.12
N ASN A 773 4.24 -37.98 -8.79
CA ASN A 773 4.12 -38.46 -7.42
C ASN A 773 5.16 -37.82 -6.51
N HIS A 774 6.44 -37.81 -6.93
CA HIS A 774 7.53 -37.15 -6.20
C HIS A 774 7.24 -35.66 -5.94
N LEU A 775 6.71 -34.94 -6.94
CA LEU A 775 6.32 -33.53 -6.79
C LEU A 775 5.12 -33.33 -5.86
N THR A 776 4.17 -34.26 -5.90
CA THR A 776 2.95 -34.22 -5.09
C THR A 776 3.25 -34.48 -3.62
N GLU A 777 4.13 -35.45 -3.33
CA GLU A 777 4.64 -35.71 -1.98
C GLU A 777 5.32 -34.46 -1.39
N TYR A 778 6.16 -33.79 -2.17
CA TYR A 778 6.80 -32.55 -1.72
C TYR A 778 5.78 -31.43 -1.47
N LEU A 779 4.78 -31.27 -2.35
CA LEU A 779 3.73 -30.26 -2.21
C LEU A 779 2.90 -30.45 -0.93
N ASN A 780 2.68 -31.71 -0.53
CA ASN A 780 1.95 -32.06 0.68
C ASN A 780 2.84 -32.09 1.95
N SER A 781 4.13 -31.81 1.83
CA SER A 781 5.06 -31.77 2.96
C SER A 781 4.99 -30.45 3.76
N SER A 782 5.50 -30.47 4.99
CA SER A 782 5.58 -29.28 5.85
C SER A 782 6.64 -28.26 5.40
N TYR A 783 7.54 -28.63 4.49
CA TYR A 783 8.67 -27.80 4.03
C TYR A 783 8.40 -27.06 2.72
N VAL A 784 7.17 -27.14 2.19
CA VAL A 784 6.79 -26.56 0.91
C VAL A 784 7.03 -25.05 0.85
N ASP A 785 7.66 -24.58 -0.23
CA ASP A 785 7.98 -23.17 -0.47
C ASP A 785 7.28 -22.60 -1.72
N PHE A 786 7.31 -21.27 -1.87
CA PHE A 786 6.58 -20.57 -2.93
C PHE A 786 7.05 -20.95 -4.35
N LEU A 787 8.35 -21.16 -4.54
CA LEU A 787 8.92 -21.50 -5.84
C LEU A 787 8.50 -22.91 -6.26
N ALA A 788 8.53 -23.88 -5.33
CA ALA A 788 8.03 -25.22 -5.58
C ALA A 788 6.55 -25.19 -6.00
N VAL A 789 5.71 -24.48 -5.24
CA VAL A 789 4.28 -24.34 -5.52
C VAL A 789 4.01 -23.69 -6.87
N TYR A 790 4.78 -22.66 -7.23
CA TYR A 790 4.71 -21.99 -8.54
C TYR A 790 5.01 -22.93 -9.71
N LEU A 791 5.97 -23.85 -9.55
CA LEU A 791 6.38 -24.78 -10.60
C LEU A 791 5.53 -26.05 -10.65
N ILE A 792 4.99 -26.52 -9.52
CA ILE A 792 4.27 -27.80 -9.43
C ILE A 792 2.80 -27.66 -9.83
N ILE A 793 2.08 -26.65 -9.32
CA ILE A 793 0.64 -26.57 -9.54
C ILE A 793 0.23 -26.55 -11.03
N PRO A 794 0.93 -25.85 -11.94
CA PRO A 794 0.61 -25.92 -13.37
C PRO A 794 0.61 -27.36 -13.92
N LEU A 795 1.58 -28.18 -13.50
CA LEU A 795 1.72 -29.58 -13.92
C LEU A 795 0.54 -30.43 -13.47
N LEU A 796 0.03 -30.19 -12.26
CA LEU A 796 -1.15 -30.90 -11.73
C LEU A 796 -2.44 -30.58 -12.52
N ASN A 797 -2.43 -29.52 -13.32
CA ASN A 797 -3.49 -29.20 -14.28
C ASN A 797 -3.13 -29.58 -15.73
N GLY A 798 -2.06 -30.37 -15.93
CA GLY A 798 -1.56 -30.75 -17.25
C GLY A 798 -1.05 -29.55 -18.07
N LYS A 799 -0.52 -28.51 -17.41
CA LYS A 799 0.00 -27.32 -18.06
C LYS A 799 1.45 -27.04 -17.70
N SER A 800 2.11 -26.34 -18.60
CA SER A 800 3.47 -25.84 -18.50
C SER A 800 3.49 -24.31 -18.54
N LEU A 801 4.64 -23.68 -18.27
CA LEU A 801 4.78 -22.23 -18.44
C LEU A 801 4.66 -21.75 -19.91
N SER A 802 4.79 -22.64 -20.90
CA SER A 802 4.49 -22.32 -22.31
C SER A 802 2.99 -22.31 -22.62
N ASP A 803 2.15 -22.91 -21.78
CA ASP A 803 0.70 -22.89 -21.96
C ASP A 803 0.06 -21.55 -21.58
N ILE A 804 0.85 -20.59 -21.07
CA ILE A 804 0.39 -19.21 -20.87
C ILE A 804 -0.14 -18.63 -22.19
N ARG A 805 0.48 -18.98 -23.32
CA ARG A 805 0.03 -18.58 -24.66
C ARG A 805 -1.39 -19.06 -24.99
N ASN A 806 -1.76 -20.24 -24.49
CA ASN A 806 -3.00 -20.95 -24.81
C ASN A 806 -4.18 -20.49 -23.94
N ILE A 807 -3.95 -19.53 -23.03
CA ILE A 807 -5.00 -18.99 -22.17
C ILE A 807 -6.00 -18.19 -23.00
N ASN A 808 -7.24 -18.69 -23.04
CA ASN A 808 -8.32 -18.00 -23.73
C ASN A 808 -8.91 -16.89 -22.86
N CYS A 809 -8.60 -15.64 -23.21
CA CYS A 809 -9.10 -14.45 -22.53
C CYS A 809 -10.46 -13.95 -23.05
N SER A 810 -11.16 -14.69 -23.92
CA SER A 810 -12.44 -14.26 -24.54
C SER A 810 -13.56 -13.93 -23.55
N PHE A 811 -13.46 -14.42 -22.30
CA PHE A 811 -14.46 -14.20 -21.25
C PHE A 811 -14.25 -12.90 -20.48
N ILE A 812 -13.04 -12.33 -20.52
CA ILE A 812 -12.74 -11.04 -19.89
C ILE A 812 -12.94 -9.98 -20.96
N LYS A 813 -14.10 -9.29 -20.92
CA LYS A 813 -14.24 -8.02 -21.66
C LYS A 813 -13.06 -7.15 -21.24
N GLN A 814 -12.14 -6.90 -22.16
CA GLN A 814 -11.00 -6.02 -21.92
C GLN A 814 -11.51 -4.70 -21.34
N ARG A 815 -10.71 -4.22 -20.40
CA ARG A 815 -10.90 -3.00 -19.63
C ARG A 815 -11.31 -1.83 -20.49
N ASP A 816 -12.08 -0.92 -19.89
CA ASP A 816 -12.03 0.48 -20.25
C ASP A 816 -10.55 0.87 -20.37
N SER A 817 -10.06 0.97 -21.61
CA SER A 817 -8.94 1.84 -21.89
C SER A 817 -9.32 3.18 -21.28
N LEU A 818 -8.50 3.70 -20.38
CA LEU A 818 -8.47 5.13 -20.16
C LEU A 818 -8.32 5.75 -21.55
N SER A 819 -9.40 6.34 -22.05
CA SER A 819 -9.44 7.06 -23.30
C SER A 819 -8.32 8.09 -23.26
N ASP A 820 -7.39 7.92 -24.18
CA ASP A 820 -6.41 8.90 -24.65
C ASP A 820 -5.74 9.75 -23.58
N VAL A 821 -4.81 9.11 -22.88
CA VAL A 821 -3.55 9.80 -22.62
C VAL A 821 -2.64 9.51 -23.81
N LYS A 822 -2.73 10.33 -24.86
CA LYS A 822 -1.57 10.60 -25.72
C LYS A 822 -0.53 11.29 -24.83
N VAL A 823 0.16 10.51 -24.01
CA VAL A 823 1.49 10.89 -23.54
C VAL A 823 2.39 10.10 -24.44
N GLN A 824 2.94 10.81 -25.42
CA GLN A 824 4.23 10.47 -25.98
C GLN A 824 5.14 10.20 -24.78
N LEU A 825 5.43 8.92 -24.54
CA LEU A 825 6.80 8.56 -24.24
C LEU A 825 7.58 9.24 -25.36
N ASN A 826 8.24 10.34 -25.02
CA ASN A 826 9.33 10.87 -25.81
C ASN A 826 10.23 9.66 -26.07
N LEU A 827 10.08 9.11 -27.28
CA LEU A 827 10.97 8.11 -27.83
C LEU A 827 12.36 8.71 -27.63
N LYS A 828 13.13 8.15 -26.71
CA LYS A 828 14.47 8.63 -26.45
C LYS A 828 15.31 8.16 -27.61
N MET A 829 15.74 9.09 -28.45
CA MET A 829 16.62 8.84 -29.56
C MET A 829 18.07 8.89 -29.10
N ARG A 830 18.94 8.12 -29.74
CA ARG A 830 20.38 8.08 -29.49
C ARG A 830 21.06 9.09 -30.39
N VAL A 831 21.85 9.99 -29.79
CA VAL A 831 22.67 10.95 -30.52
C VAL A 831 24.13 10.76 -30.12
N GLN A 832 25.03 10.70 -31.10
CA GLN A 832 26.47 10.78 -30.88
C GLN A 832 26.91 12.23 -31.07
N PHE A 833 27.52 12.83 -30.05
CA PHE A 833 28.04 14.19 -30.12
C PHE A 833 29.57 14.17 -30.02
N CYS A 834 30.24 14.70 -31.05
CA CYS A 834 31.70 14.74 -31.15
C CYS A 834 32.24 16.17 -31.26
N LEU A 835 33.45 16.39 -30.72
CA LEU A 835 34.21 17.64 -30.83
C LEU A 835 35.47 17.42 -31.67
N TYR A 836 35.61 18.17 -32.76
CA TYR A 836 36.76 18.10 -33.68
C TYR A 836 37.55 19.42 -33.63
N ILE A 837 38.88 19.34 -33.66
CA ILE A 837 39.77 20.51 -33.57
C ILE A 837 40.87 20.38 -34.63
N GLY A 838 41.03 21.42 -35.44
CA GLY A 838 42.05 21.45 -36.50
C GLY A 838 41.43 21.34 -37.90
N ASP A 839 42.26 21.54 -38.93
CA ASP A 839 41.80 21.51 -40.33
C ASP A 839 41.69 20.07 -40.89
N GLU A 840 42.28 19.07 -40.20
CA GLU A 840 42.14 17.64 -40.47
C GLU A 840 41.07 16.99 -39.56
N LYS A 841 40.51 15.83 -39.95
CA LYS A 841 39.43 15.13 -39.21
C LYS A 841 39.96 14.40 -37.96
N ASP A 842 40.46 15.15 -37.00
CA ASP A 842 40.93 14.60 -35.73
C ASP A 842 39.83 14.66 -34.67
N VAL A 843 39.28 13.48 -34.33
CA VAL A 843 38.28 13.33 -33.28
C VAL A 843 38.95 13.46 -31.92
N VAL A 844 38.65 14.53 -31.20
CA VAL A 844 39.25 14.76 -29.87
C VAL A 844 38.41 14.09 -28.79
N HIS A 845 37.08 14.30 -28.79
CA HIS A 845 36.15 13.74 -27.79
C HIS A 845 34.80 13.36 -28.40
N THR A 846 34.22 12.25 -27.91
CA THR A 846 32.90 11.74 -28.33
C THR A 846 32.08 11.29 -27.12
N ILE A 847 30.81 11.68 -27.07
CA ILE A 847 29.84 11.27 -26.06
C ILE A 847 28.56 10.76 -26.72
N SER A 848 27.94 9.71 -26.16
CA SER A 848 26.66 9.18 -26.63
C SER A 848 25.56 9.51 -25.63
N LEU A 849 24.54 10.25 -26.07
CA LEU A 849 23.46 10.76 -25.24
C LEU A 849 22.11 10.11 -25.62
N ARG A 850 21.25 9.86 -24.63
CA ARG A 850 19.85 9.45 -24.83
C ARG A 850 18.95 10.64 -24.61
N VAL A 851 18.36 11.17 -25.68
CA VAL A 851 17.66 12.45 -25.69
C VAL A 851 16.23 12.31 -26.23
N PRO A 852 15.25 13.14 -25.83
CA PRO A 852 13.89 13.13 -26.39
C PRO A 852 13.85 13.28 -27.93
N GLN A 853 12.85 12.70 -28.61
CA GLN A 853 12.54 13.03 -30.00
C GLN A 853 12.15 14.51 -30.14
N ASN A 854 12.53 15.14 -31.26
CA ASN A 854 12.38 16.59 -31.54
C ASN A 854 13.22 17.53 -30.66
N ILE A 855 14.22 17.04 -29.93
CA ILE A 855 15.20 17.90 -29.25
C ILE A 855 16.07 18.66 -30.27
N THR A 856 16.42 19.88 -29.93
CA THR A 856 17.30 20.74 -30.73
C THR A 856 18.78 20.45 -30.46
N VAL A 857 19.65 20.84 -31.38
CA VAL A 857 21.11 20.74 -31.17
C VAL A 857 21.54 21.50 -29.90
N PHE A 858 20.96 22.67 -29.65
CA PHE A 858 21.28 23.48 -28.47
C PHE A 858 20.97 22.75 -27.15
N GLU A 859 19.80 22.14 -27.04
CA GLU A 859 19.41 21.36 -25.85
C GLU A 859 20.30 20.10 -25.69
N VAL A 860 20.74 19.46 -26.78
CA VAL A 860 21.72 18.36 -26.69
C VAL A 860 23.06 18.85 -26.16
N MET A 861 23.52 20.03 -26.55
CA MET A 861 24.76 20.62 -26.03
C MET A 861 24.65 20.93 -24.53
N GLN A 862 23.48 21.38 -24.05
CA GLN A 862 23.20 21.57 -22.63
C GLN A 862 23.30 20.25 -21.85
N LEU A 863 22.71 19.18 -22.38
CA LEU A 863 22.80 17.86 -21.76
C LEU A 863 24.23 17.30 -21.75
N ALA A 864 25.02 17.59 -22.79
CA ALA A 864 26.42 17.16 -22.87
C ALA A 864 27.31 17.87 -21.84
N GLN A 865 27.14 19.18 -21.62
CA GLN A 865 27.94 19.89 -20.61
C GLN A 865 27.62 19.45 -19.17
N ASP A 866 26.37 19.06 -18.90
CA ASP A 866 25.96 18.54 -17.59
C ASP A 866 26.53 17.12 -17.36
N ALA A 867 26.71 16.36 -18.44
CA ALA A 867 27.27 15.01 -18.40
C ALA A 867 28.81 14.99 -18.33
N ASP A 868 29.50 15.91 -19.01
CA ASP A 868 30.95 16.00 -19.03
C ASP A 868 31.43 17.44 -19.20
N ALA A 869 32.27 17.90 -18.25
CA ALA A 869 32.82 19.25 -18.21
C ALA A 869 33.60 19.65 -19.49
N LYS A 870 34.08 18.68 -20.27
CA LYS A 870 34.74 18.92 -21.56
C LYS A 870 33.82 19.48 -22.64
N TYR A 871 32.49 19.40 -22.45
CA TYR A 871 31.51 19.94 -23.38
C TYR A 871 30.94 21.29 -22.92
N LYS A 872 31.48 21.87 -21.85
CA LYS A 872 31.07 23.20 -21.37
C LYS A 872 31.28 24.24 -22.48
N PHE A 873 30.24 25.02 -22.76
CA PHE A 873 30.25 25.98 -23.86
C PHE A 873 29.71 27.36 -23.44
N ARG A 874 30.03 28.41 -24.22
CA ARG A 874 29.44 29.74 -24.09
C ARG A 874 28.75 30.16 -25.39
N VAL A 875 27.61 30.81 -25.21
CA VAL A 875 26.71 31.23 -26.29
C VAL A 875 26.33 32.70 -26.10
N LYS A 876 26.17 33.43 -27.20
CA LYS A 876 25.66 34.81 -27.22
C LYS A 876 24.53 34.90 -28.23
N LYS A 877 23.42 35.56 -27.86
CA LYS A 877 22.30 35.79 -28.77
C LYS A 877 22.59 37.03 -29.62
N MET A 878 22.60 36.88 -30.95
CA MET A 878 22.79 37.98 -31.91
C MET A 878 21.58 38.04 -32.85
N GLY A 879 20.70 39.01 -32.62
CA GLY A 879 19.37 39.02 -33.26
C GLY A 879 18.54 37.81 -32.80
N ASP A 880 17.98 37.07 -33.77
CA ASP A 880 17.22 35.84 -33.51
C ASP A 880 18.06 34.55 -33.58
N LYS A 881 19.39 34.64 -33.74
CA LYS A 881 20.28 33.45 -33.84
C LYS A 881 21.16 33.28 -32.61
N LEU A 882 21.35 32.02 -32.19
CA LEU A 882 22.28 31.62 -31.15
C LEU A 882 23.68 31.41 -31.74
N TYR A 883 24.64 32.19 -31.25
CA TYR A 883 26.03 32.14 -31.69
C TYR A 883 26.89 31.49 -30.60
N ILE A 884 27.32 30.25 -30.87
CA ILE A 884 28.25 29.50 -30.00
C ILE A 884 29.66 29.94 -30.35
N TYR A 885 30.38 30.48 -29.36
CA TYR A 885 31.68 31.10 -29.60
C TYR A 885 32.80 30.52 -28.74
N ASP A 886 32.50 29.60 -27.82
CA ASP A 886 33.48 28.95 -26.95
C ASP A 886 32.99 27.54 -26.58
N ILE A 887 33.82 26.52 -26.72
CA ILE A 887 33.55 25.15 -26.26
C ILE A 887 34.85 24.61 -25.66
N ALA A 888 34.77 23.97 -24.50
CA ALA A 888 35.92 23.44 -23.76
C ALA A 888 37.01 24.51 -23.45
N GLY A 889 36.61 25.79 -23.38
CA GLY A 889 37.53 26.92 -23.17
C GLY A 889 38.31 27.36 -24.43
N ILE A 890 37.99 26.82 -25.60
CA ILE A 890 38.54 27.27 -26.89
C ILE A 890 37.54 28.25 -27.51
N THR A 891 37.92 29.52 -27.60
CA THR A 891 37.09 30.61 -28.13
C THR A 891 37.33 30.81 -29.63
N ASN A 892 36.30 31.22 -30.38
CA ASN A 892 36.41 31.61 -31.79
C ASN A 892 37.48 32.70 -31.98
N ASP A 893 38.31 32.54 -33.01
CA ASP A 893 39.45 33.40 -33.32
C ASP A 893 39.26 34.02 -34.70
N PHE A 894 38.80 35.26 -34.71
CA PHE A 894 38.53 36.00 -35.94
C PHE A 894 39.80 36.45 -36.66
N GLU A 895 40.94 36.57 -35.98
CA GLU A 895 42.20 37.01 -36.60
C GLU A 895 42.84 35.88 -37.42
N ASN A 896 42.58 34.63 -37.04
CA ASN A 896 43.05 33.42 -37.71
C ASN A 896 41.96 32.69 -38.52
N ASP A 897 40.81 33.33 -38.73
CA ASP A 897 39.62 32.81 -39.43
C ASP A 897 39.05 31.49 -38.86
N LYS A 898 39.29 31.16 -37.59
CA LYS A 898 38.85 29.88 -36.98
C LYS A 898 37.59 30.04 -36.15
N PHE A 899 36.58 29.23 -36.48
CA PHE A 899 35.27 29.28 -35.85
C PHE A 899 34.75 27.88 -35.51
N TRP A 900 33.93 27.79 -34.46
CA TRP A 900 33.11 26.62 -34.16
C TRP A 900 31.94 26.52 -35.16
N LEU A 901 31.96 25.47 -35.96
CA LEU A 901 30.97 25.21 -37.00
C LEU A 901 30.19 23.92 -36.69
N LEU A 902 28.87 23.96 -36.91
CA LEU A 902 27.95 22.86 -36.63
C LEU A 902 27.81 21.93 -37.83
N TYR A 903 28.06 20.64 -37.64
CA TYR A 903 27.88 19.59 -38.63
C TYR A 903 26.94 18.49 -38.14
N LEU A 904 26.20 17.89 -39.08
CA LEU A 904 25.35 16.72 -38.84
C LEU A 904 25.59 15.63 -39.89
N GLY A 905 25.60 14.37 -39.48
CA GLY A 905 25.74 13.22 -40.37
C GLY A 905 25.06 11.96 -39.84
N ILE A 906 25.25 10.86 -40.57
CA ILE A 906 24.85 9.52 -40.15
C ILE A 906 26.03 8.81 -39.45
N ASP A 907 27.26 9.15 -39.87
CA ASP A 907 28.53 8.67 -39.33
C ASP A 907 29.65 9.71 -39.56
N ALA A 908 30.88 9.36 -39.19
CA ALA A 908 32.06 10.23 -39.35
C ALA A 908 32.45 10.50 -40.82
N GLU A 909 31.98 9.69 -41.77
CA GLU A 909 32.28 9.82 -43.20
C GLU A 909 31.28 10.75 -43.90
N SER A 910 30.05 10.84 -43.40
CA SER A 910 28.90 11.49 -44.03
C SER A 910 28.36 12.74 -43.28
N ILE A 911 29.24 13.70 -42.94
CA ILE A 911 28.86 14.95 -42.25
C ILE A 911 28.63 16.14 -43.19
N ARG A 912 27.59 16.96 -42.94
CA ARG A 912 27.26 18.20 -43.66
C ARG A 912 27.22 19.41 -42.73
N LEU A 913 27.69 20.56 -43.21
CA LEU A 913 27.61 21.84 -42.49
C LEU A 913 26.16 22.32 -42.38
N ILE A 914 25.79 22.85 -41.23
CA ILE A 914 24.45 23.39 -40.96
C ILE A 914 24.53 24.91 -40.75
N ASN A 915 23.82 25.64 -41.62
CA ASN A 915 23.78 27.13 -41.60
C ASN A 915 22.58 27.70 -40.79
N LYS A 916 21.90 26.86 -40.00
CA LYS A 916 20.77 27.23 -39.13
C LYS A 916 21.22 27.39 -37.68
N SER A 917 20.46 28.14 -36.89
CA SER A 917 20.74 28.31 -35.46
C SER A 917 20.59 26.97 -34.72
N SER A 918 21.39 26.73 -33.68
CA SER A 918 21.41 25.42 -32.99
C SER A 918 20.10 25.07 -32.26
N ASP A 919 19.28 26.06 -31.93
CA ASP A 919 17.92 25.95 -31.41
C ASP A 919 16.84 25.74 -32.50
N GLU A 920 17.17 25.89 -33.77
CA GLU A 920 16.25 25.66 -34.90
C GLU A 920 16.41 24.27 -35.54
N VAL A 921 17.46 23.54 -35.15
CA VAL A 921 17.86 22.28 -35.77
C VAL A 921 17.48 21.13 -34.87
N THR A 922 16.48 20.35 -35.29
CA THR A 922 16.04 19.14 -34.58
C THR A 922 16.79 17.91 -35.09
N LEU A 923 17.05 16.98 -34.16
CA LEU A 923 17.82 15.77 -34.43
C LEU A 923 16.90 14.55 -34.63
N GLN A 924 17.43 13.53 -35.33
CA GLN A 924 16.78 12.24 -35.55
C GLN A 924 17.54 11.12 -34.82
N ASP A 925 16.93 9.94 -34.71
CA ASP A 925 17.54 8.78 -34.03
C ASP A 925 18.75 8.24 -34.77
N GLY A 926 19.86 8.04 -34.04
CA GLY A 926 21.16 7.69 -34.60
C GLY A 926 21.96 8.88 -35.15
N ALA A 927 21.52 10.13 -34.97
CA ALA A 927 22.21 11.28 -35.53
C ALA A 927 23.65 11.44 -35.00
N TYR A 928 24.56 11.77 -35.92
CA TYR A 928 25.96 12.07 -35.65
C TYR A 928 26.16 13.59 -35.66
N LEU A 929 26.18 14.19 -34.46
CA LEU A 929 26.37 15.61 -34.22
C LEU A 929 27.86 15.92 -34.04
N VAL A 930 28.37 16.92 -34.75
CA VAL A 930 29.77 17.35 -34.64
C VAL A 930 29.84 18.87 -34.51
N MET A 931 30.55 19.35 -33.48
CA MET A 931 31.04 20.73 -33.43
C MET A 931 32.51 20.72 -33.81
N TRP A 932 32.86 21.46 -34.88
CA TRP A 932 34.20 21.43 -35.46
C TRP A 932 34.81 22.83 -35.45
N TYR A 933 35.95 22.97 -34.77
CA TYR A 933 36.76 24.18 -34.76
C TYR A 933 37.79 24.17 -35.91
N LYS A 934 37.53 24.95 -36.96
CA LYS A 934 38.39 25.02 -38.17
C LYS A 934 38.29 26.38 -38.87
N LYS A 935 39.12 26.58 -39.89
CA LYS A 935 39.01 27.79 -40.74
C LYS A 935 37.68 27.82 -41.50
N ALA A 936 36.95 28.94 -41.42
CA ALA A 936 35.73 29.12 -42.20
C ALA A 936 36.09 29.31 -43.68
N GLN A 937 35.69 28.37 -44.53
CA GLN A 937 35.69 28.58 -45.98
C GLN A 937 34.42 29.39 -46.30
N ILE A 938 34.62 30.67 -46.64
CA ILE A 938 33.56 31.55 -47.14
C ILE A 938 33.19 31.13 -48.56
#